data_AF-A0A0A0HNW2-F1
#
_entry.id   AF-A0A0A0HNW2-F1
#
_cell.length_a   1.000
_cell.length_b   1.000
_cell.length_c   1.000
_cell.angle_alpha   90.00
_cell.angle_beta   90.00
_cell.angle_gamma   90.00
#
_symmetry.space_group_name_H-M   'P 1'
#
loop_
_entity.id
_entity.type
_entity.pdbx_description
1 polymer ?
#
loop_
_entity_poly.entity_id
_entity_poly.type
_entity_poly.pdbx_seq_one_letter_code
_entity_poly.pdbx_strand_id
1 'polypeptide(L)'
;MSTSKAFVGRHTRYPDLTGKRQAEGGKRLQGEFPEGREGTPLVTIITVCWNSAKTIEQAFQSVRNQTYSNIEYVVVDGGSSDGTVALLKAHEDLIDYYVSEPDKGLYFAMNKGLELARGDYILFLNSDDWYELETVEKLVQAHQDSGSDFVSALANYVDGNGHFIRVQAPSPFDAGVDFRMPLRHETMLVPAWLYDEFGPYDTSYRVIADRVYTAGLFWKGYSHSLLSEPLLNFSMEGVSSVNLDQLYEERERALRDRYPSMSVMAMRDLTDLERVSPERLCEISRNYRNPEFRAAATAYALDREAQGHKAWQDIDLNAFSPTLKPRSVNNQASAAERRATDRRPIPTVSVILPIYNAQETLSDCLNSLLAQTLSDIEIICIDDASPDGSAAVLADYARRDNRIRIRRNEINVGLGSTRNRGIALARGTYIFHIDPDDVIPPDALKSLVEQADKDGADMVRGAFMHEQLLLGQASKAVRKGIDPSESPIVNTSLAAHPDLLKSTEGHWSYIYRTSFAKRVFYPEDLKMGQDSIFLVQALCRARKVSVIADVVYKYRANPNSAMNVFNFRKYLDEIEWRYRAWTELVDKGHRSLGEHLLCNYWNMRFFETLDSRFDATQKCDFFRRLAYTFQAAGNGDLSKTRNSALSSYFKERLNHFAKIPARQKKTAQINDTLRIAVLSSSDHGGAGLACLRSVEALRARGHEVTLYTVFPRKNAPYIWRVPIKSAHHAMGIEEETLRSSWRRMGVLNRQEEPALSARELFSKTGSVVDPTALGAVIANADIVHLHWVVGMLDYDRIAELLRDKPVVWTLHDMNSITGGCHYSEGCTGYEKECDNCPLLTGPSDLPHKAWKKKQQAFAKIKSLDVICPSEWLAGCVRQSSLLGNRQVHVIPNLFPSDDFEPINKIVARRTLGLPLNKKLIVFGADSLDNRRKGGDILRASLKHLRVMPRMADVEVVFFGGSQLDLDMPVHSMGYVNDPHRLSLIYAAADVFAFPSREDNAPQTLIEAMMSGTTAVAFPVGNVIELIKHKDTGYIARYEDAEDFAKGLVWALAAPRSQEALARGLRSHLVARTHNDPATAVARHLRLYQEILESTQQPPGA
;
A
#
# COMPACT_ATOMS: atom_id res chain seq x y z
N MET A 1 -5.35 -20.02 -28.56
CA MET A 1 -3.92 -19.87 -28.22
C MET A 1 -3.22 -19.39 -29.47
N SER A 2 -2.90 -18.10 -29.56
CA SER A 2 -2.07 -17.54 -30.62
C SER A 2 -0.63 -17.57 -30.11
N THR A 3 0.19 -18.48 -30.62
CA THR A 3 1.63 -18.52 -30.35
C THR A 3 2.26 -17.27 -30.98
N SER A 4 2.43 -16.22 -30.18
CA SER A 4 3.34 -15.13 -30.52
C SER A 4 4.71 -15.74 -30.81
N LYS A 5 5.33 -15.40 -31.94
CA LYS A 5 6.71 -15.81 -32.23
C LYS A 5 7.63 -15.22 -31.15
N ALA A 6 8.62 -15.99 -30.70
CA ALA A 6 9.68 -15.48 -29.81
C ALA A 6 10.37 -14.28 -30.46
N PHE A 7 10.60 -13.23 -29.67
CA PHE A 7 11.31 -12.03 -30.06
C PHE A 7 12.82 -12.21 -29.86
N VAL A 8 13.23 -12.72 -28.70
CA VAL A 8 14.63 -13.08 -28.44
C VAL A 8 15.03 -14.27 -29.31
N GLY A 9 16.22 -14.20 -29.92
CA GLY A 9 16.74 -15.28 -30.76
C GLY A 9 15.94 -15.53 -32.04
N ARG A 10 15.13 -14.55 -32.45
CA ARG A 10 14.35 -14.58 -33.70
C ARG A 10 15.22 -14.81 -34.94
N HIS A 11 16.48 -14.37 -34.88
CA HIS A 11 17.42 -14.41 -35.98
C HIS A 11 18.74 -15.07 -35.55
N THR A 12 19.15 -16.12 -36.26
CA THR A 12 20.52 -16.63 -36.18
C THR A 12 21.51 -15.73 -36.90
N ARG A 13 21.04 -15.11 -37.99
CA ARG A 13 21.70 -14.09 -38.80
C ARG A 13 20.70 -12.96 -39.06
N TYR A 14 21.09 -11.71 -38.80
CA TYR A 14 20.17 -10.58 -38.97
C TYR A 14 19.91 -10.32 -40.46
N PRO A 15 18.65 -10.13 -40.90
CA PRO A 15 18.37 -9.78 -42.29
C PRO A 15 18.94 -8.39 -42.64
N ASP A 16 19.53 -8.25 -43.83
CA ASP A 16 19.95 -6.92 -44.32
C ASP A 16 18.73 -6.14 -44.81
N LEU A 17 18.09 -5.44 -43.87
CA LEU A 17 16.91 -4.62 -44.14
C LEU A 17 17.27 -3.25 -44.74
N THR A 18 18.53 -2.84 -44.66
CA THR A 18 18.98 -1.50 -45.04
C THR A 18 19.57 -1.45 -46.44
N GLY A 19 20.08 -2.58 -46.94
CA GLY A 19 20.90 -2.65 -48.16
C GLY A 19 22.22 -1.88 -48.04
N LYS A 20 22.61 -1.51 -46.80
CA LYS A 20 23.76 -0.65 -46.47
C LYS A 20 24.68 -1.32 -45.45
N ARG A 21 24.62 -2.65 -45.32
CA ARG A 21 25.49 -3.41 -44.43
C ARG A 21 26.96 -3.20 -44.80
N GLN A 22 27.75 -2.79 -43.81
CA GLN A 22 29.18 -2.52 -43.98
C GLN A 22 30.04 -3.73 -43.65
N ALA A 23 29.66 -4.49 -42.61
CA ALA A 23 30.36 -5.69 -42.20
C ALA A 23 29.44 -6.67 -41.46
N GLU A 24 29.83 -7.94 -41.48
CA GLU A 24 29.18 -9.03 -40.75
C GLU A 24 30.18 -10.16 -40.60
N GLY A 25 30.25 -10.77 -39.42
CA GLY A 25 31.25 -11.79 -39.12
C GLY A 25 31.03 -12.45 -37.76
N GLY A 26 32.07 -13.14 -37.29
CA GLY A 26 32.06 -13.92 -36.05
C GLY A 26 31.89 -15.41 -36.26
N LYS A 27 32.05 -16.17 -35.18
CA LYS A 27 32.09 -17.65 -35.18
C LYS A 27 30.86 -18.32 -35.77
N ARG A 28 29.67 -17.70 -35.63
CA ARG A 28 28.42 -18.25 -36.19
C ARG A 28 28.45 -18.37 -37.72
N LEU A 29 29.17 -17.50 -38.43
CA LEU A 29 29.31 -17.64 -39.89
C LEU A 29 30.21 -18.82 -40.29
N GLN A 30 31.00 -19.34 -39.35
CA GLN A 30 31.84 -20.51 -39.50
C GLN A 30 31.12 -21.80 -39.05
N GLY A 31 29.86 -21.68 -38.60
CA GLY A 31 29.03 -22.81 -38.15
C GLY A 31 29.16 -23.13 -36.66
N GLU A 32 29.83 -22.29 -35.89
CA GLU A 32 29.99 -22.47 -34.44
C GLU A 32 28.86 -21.77 -33.67
N PHE A 33 28.16 -22.53 -32.85
CA PHE A 33 26.98 -22.08 -32.11
C PHE A 33 27.09 -22.51 -30.64
N PRO A 34 27.20 -21.57 -29.68
CA PRO A 34 27.14 -21.93 -28.27
C PRO A 34 25.72 -22.37 -27.89
N GLU A 35 25.60 -23.24 -26.88
CA GLU A 35 24.32 -23.79 -26.40
C GLU A 35 24.33 -23.93 -24.86
N GLY A 36 23.16 -23.72 -24.25
CA GLY A 36 22.96 -23.91 -22.81
C GLY A 36 23.07 -25.38 -22.40
N ARG A 37 23.54 -25.63 -21.18
CA ARG A 37 23.66 -26.98 -20.59
C ARG A 37 23.10 -26.99 -19.17
N GLU A 38 22.66 -28.15 -18.70
CA GLU A 38 22.15 -28.32 -17.34
C GLU A 38 23.23 -27.91 -16.31
N GLY A 39 22.90 -26.97 -15.43
CA GLY A 39 23.82 -26.38 -14.45
C GLY A 39 24.78 -25.30 -14.98
N THR A 40 24.88 -25.11 -16.30
CA THR A 40 25.72 -24.08 -16.95
C THR A 40 24.93 -23.39 -18.08
N PRO A 41 23.94 -22.55 -17.73
CA PRO A 41 23.12 -21.84 -18.72
C PRO A 41 23.96 -20.97 -19.65
N LEU A 42 23.49 -20.75 -20.87
CA LEU A 42 24.16 -19.87 -21.81
C LEU A 42 23.83 -18.41 -21.47
N VAL A 43 24.84 -17.55 -21.37
CA VAL A 43 24.67 -16.10 -21.18
C VAL A 43 25.06 -15.38 -22.45
N THR A 44 24.11 -14.66 -23.08
CA THR A 44 24.45 -13.76 -24.19
C THR A 44 24.79 -12.38 -23.63
N ILE A 45 26.01 -11.91 -23.88
CA ILE A 45 26.41 -10.53 -23.67
C ILE A 45 26.22 -9.78 -25.00
N ILE A 46 25.49 -8.67 -24.95
CA ILE A 46 25.22 -7.81 -26.11
C ILE A 46 25.98 -6.49 -25.92
N THR A 47 26.85 -6.16 -26.86
CA THR A 47 27.48 -4.83 -26.96
C THR A 47 26.94 -4.08 -28.17
N VAL A 48 26.53 -2.84 -27.95
CA VAL A 48 26.15 -1.90 -29.01
C VAL A 48 27.19 -0.80 -29.12
N CYS A 49 27.58 -0.43 -30.35
CA CYS A 49 28.65 0.54 -30.56
C CYS A 49 28.42 1.46 -31.77
N TRP A 50 29.01 2.66 -31.71
CA TRP A 50 29.06 3.61 -32.82
C TRP A 50 30.25 4.55 -32.63
N ASN A 51 31.20 4.51 -33.55
CA ASN A 51 32.49 5.20 -33.49
C ASN A 51 33.23 4.98 -32.15
N SER A 52 33.31 3.71 -31.72
CA SER A 52 33.85 3.30 -30.42
C SER A 52 35.31 2.81 -30.48
N ALA A 53 36.07 3.13 -31.54
CA ALA A 53 37.40 2.56 -31.76
C ALA A 53 38.41 2.84 -30.62
N LYS A 54 38.16 3.88 -29.83
CA LYS A 54 39.01 4.27 -28.69
C LYS A 54 38.75 3.46 -27.42
N THR A 55 37.56 2.88 -27.26
CA THR A 55 37.10 2.33 -25.98
C THR A 55 36.74 0.85 -26.04
N ILE A 56 36.27 0.36 -27.21
CA ILE A 56 35.67 -0.97 -27.34
C ILE A 56 36.63 -2.13 -27.04
N GLU A 57 37.94 -1.91 -27.22
CA GLU A 57 38.98 -2.90 -26.91
C GLU A 57 38.92 -3.33 -25.43
N GLN A 58 38.66 -2.40 -24.51
CA GLN A 58 38.59 -2.72 -23.08
C GLN A 58 37.38 -3.61 -22.75
N ALA A 59 36.24 -3.34 -23.40
CA ALA A 59 35.05 -4.18 -23.28
C ALA A 59 35.35 -5.61 -23.76
N PHE A 60 36.03 -5.77 -24.90
CA PHE A 60 36.44 -7.07 -25.43
C PHE A 60 37.34 -7.85 -24.48
N GLN A 61 38.34 -7.19 -23.90
CA GLN A 61 39.22 -7.84 -22.93
C GLN A 61 38.45 -8.30 -21.69
N SER A 62 37.46 -7.52 -21.24
CA SER A 62 36.65 -7.89 -20.06
C SER A 62 35.75 -9.10 -20.28
N VAL A 63 35.21 -9.26 -21.50
CA VAL A 63 34.42 -10.44 -21.88
C VAL A 63 35.33 -11.65 -22.06
N ARG A 64 36.48 -11.50 -22.72
CA ARG A 64 37.47 -12.58 -22.93
C ARG A 64 37.97 -13.17 -21.61
N ASN A 65 38.09 -12.34 -20.58
CA ASN A 65 38.68 -12.72 -19.30
C ASN A 65 37.66 -13.20 -18.24
N GLN A 66 36.37 -13.33 -18.58
CA GLN A 66 35.37 -13.84 -17.64
C GLN A 66 35.71 -15.27 -17.20
N THR A 67 35.50 -15.57 -15.90
CA THR A 67 35.66 -16.93 -15.35
C THR A 67 34.56 -17.89 -15.80
N TYR A 68 33.39 -17.34 -16.17
CA TYR A 68 32.26 -18.12 -16.67
C TYR A 68 32.49 -18.59 -18.11
N SER A 69 32.43 -19.90 -18.33
CA SER A 69 32.86 -20.51 -19.59
C SER A 69 31.79 -20.56 -20.69
N ASN A 70 30.50 -20.44 -20.36
CA ASN A 70 29.40 -20.57 -21.33
C ASN A 70 28.81 -19.21 -21.70
N ILE A 71 29.58 -18.42 -22.45
CA ILE A 71 29.21 -17.07 -22.90
C ILE A 71 29.03 -17.07 -24.41
N GLU A 72 27.99 -16.39 -24.87
CA GLU A 72 27.84 -15.95 -26.25
C GLU A 72 28.05 -14.44 -26.31
N TYR A 73 28.89 -13.96 -27.23
CA TYR A 73 29.15 -12.53 -27.40
C TYR A 73 28.65 -11.98 -28.74
N VAL A 74 27.68 -11.07 -28.66
CA VAL A 74 27.03 -10.43 -29.82
C VAL A 74 27.35 -8.95 -29.85
N VAL A 75 27.84 -8.45 -30.99
CA VAL A 75 28.16 -7.02 -31.17
C VAL A 75 27.34 -6.41 -32.30
N VAL A 76 26.62 -5.32 -32.01
CA VAL A 76 25.82 -4.58 -32.99
C VAL A 76 26.39 -3.18 -33.16
N ASP A 77 26.91 -2.92 -34.35
CA ASP A 77 27.50 -1.63 -34.71
C ASP A 77 26.55 -0.81 -35.59
N GLY A 78 26.34 0.46 -35.22
CA GLY A 78 25.42 1.39 -35.90
C GLY A 78 25.95 1.98 -37.21
N GLY A 79 26.92 1.32 -37.86
CA GLY A 79 27.54 1.76 -39.11
C GLY A 79 28.68 2.76 -38.89
N SER A 80 29.61 2.42 -37.99
CA SER A 80 30.77 3.24 -37.63
C SER A 80 31.62 3.62 -38.84
N SER A 81 32.16 4.84 -38.79
CA SER A 81 33.03 5.40 -39.85
C SER A 81 34.51 5.50 -39.44
N ASP A 82 34.82 5.14 -38.20
CA ASP A 82 36.18 5.13 -37.65
C ASP A 82 36.80 3.72 -37.72
N GLY A 83 37.79 3.44 -36.87
CA GLY A 83 38.45 2.13 -36.78
C GLY A 83 37.61 0.99 -36.19
N THR A 84 36.37 1.22 -35.73
CA THR A 84 35.59 0.23 -34.96
C THR A 84 35.37 -1.06 -35.75
N VAL A 85 34.98 -0.96 -37.03
CA VAL A 85 34.74 -2.13 -37.88
C VAL A 85 36.01 -2.97 -38.10
N ALA A 86 37.18 -2.33 -38.14
CA ALA A 86 38.45 -3.05 -38.24
C ALA A 86 38.76 -3.84 -36.96
N LEU A 87 38.42 -3.29 -35.79
CA LEU A 87 38.56 -3.99 -34.51
C LEU A 87 37.60 -5.18 -34.39
N LEU A 88 36.35 -5.05 -34.86
CA LEU A 88 35.39 -6.17 -34.89
C LEU A 88 35.97 -7.37 -35.68
N LYS A 89 36.52 -7.10 -36.86
CA LYS A 89 37.16 -8.12 -37.71
C LYS A 89 38.38 -8.75 -37.04
N ALA A 90 39.16 -7.96 -36.30
CA ALA A 90 40.35 -8.43 -35.60
C ALA A 90 40.03 -9.36 -34.41
N HIS A 91 38.77 -9.40 -33.95
CA HIS A 91 38.31 -10.14 -32.76
C HIS A 91 37.24 -11.19 -33.09
N GLU A 92 37.23 -11.71 -34.32
CA GLU A 92 36.33 -12.79 -34.74
C GLU A 92 36.54 -14.10 -33.97
N ASP A 93 37.71 -14.29 -33.36
CA ASP A 93 38.01 -15.42 -32.47
C ASP A 93 37.32 -15.32 -31.10
N LEU A 94 36.85 -14.13 -30.72
CA LEU A 94 36.09 -13.88 -29.50
C LEU A 94 34.60 -13.80 -29.81
N ILE A 95 34.22 -12.97 -30.79
CA ILE A 95 32.83 -12.58 -31.06
C ILE A 95 32.09 -13.69 -31.79
N ASP A 96 30.98 -14.17 -31.22
CA ASP A 96 30.13 -15.19 -31.84
C ASP A 96 29.40 -14.62 -33.06
N TYR A 97 28.91 -13.40 -32.98
CA TYR A 97 28.28 -12.72 -34.10
C TYR A 97 28.38 -11.20 -34.01
N TYR A 98 28.75 -10.55 -35.11
CA TYR A 98 28.59 -9.11 -35.24
C TYR A 98 27.95 -8.69 -36.56
N VAL A 99 27.30 -7.54 -36.53
CA VAL A 99 26.75 -6.85 -37.71
C VAL A 99 26.99 -5.35 -37.59
N SER A 100 27.46 -4.74 -38.68
CA SER A 100 27.66 -3.30 -38.81
C SER A 100 26.82 -2.75 -39.95
N GLU A 101 25.82 -1.93 -39.60
CA GLU A 101 24.94 -1.26 -40.57
C GLU A 101 24.26 -0.03 -39.94
N PRO A 102 23.92 1.01 -40.72
CA PRO A 102 23.23 2.19 -40.18
C PRO A 102 21.92 1.82 -39.46
N ASP A 103 21.73 2.35 -38.25
CA ASP A 103 20.51 2.15 -37.46
C ASP A 103 19.82 3.47 -37.08
N LYS A 104 18.80 3.38 -36.21
CA LYS A 104 17.97 4.52 -35.76
C LYS A 104 18.27 4.95 -34.32
N GLY A 105 19.38 4.49 -33.75
CA GLY A 105 19.84 4.83 -32.41
C GLY A 105 20.02 3.62 -31.48
N LEU A 106 20.56 3.91 -30.28
CA LEU A 106 21.02 2.94 -29.28
C LEU A 106 20.03 1.79 -29.01
N TYR A 107 18.78 2.11 -28.67
CA TYR A 107 17.80 1.08 -28.30
C TYR A 107 17.29 0.26 -29.50
N PHE A 108 17.43 0.76 -30.74
CA PHE A 108 17.23 -0.06 -31.93
C PHE A 108 18.36 -1.10 -32.07
N ALA A 109 19.61 -0.69 -31.81
CA ALA A 109 20.75 -1.61 -31.79
C ALA A 109 20.63 -2.66 -30.68
N MET A 110 20.20 -2.25 -29.47
CA MET A 110 19.99 -3.18 -28.36
C MET A 110 18.89 -4.21 -28.68
N ASN A 111 17.76 -3.75 -29.22
CA ASN A 111 16.69 -4.65 -29.67
C ASN A 111 17.13 -5.57 -30.81
N LYS A 112 17.97 -5.10 -31.73
CA LYS A 112 18.60 -5.94 -32.76
C LYS A 112 19.49 -7.02 -32.13
N GLY A 113 20.24 -6.67 -31.09
CA GLY A 113 21.02 -7.62 -30.30
C GLY A 113 20.14 -8.69 -29.63
N LEU A 114 18.99 -8.30 -29.06
CA LEU A 114 18.03 -9.24 -28.48
C LEU A 114 17.48 -10.21 -29.54
N GLU A 115 17.12 -9.73 -30.73
CA GLU A 115 16.68 -10.59 -31.83
C GLU A 115 17.76 -11.60 -32.27
N LEU A 116 19.03 -11.30 -32.01
CA LEU A 116 20.19 -12.14 -32.34
C LEU A 116 20.64 -13.06 -31.19
N ALA A 117 20.25 -12.78 -29.95
CA ALA A 117 20.73 -13.47 -28.77
C ALA A 117 20.17 -14.90 -28.65
N ARG A 118 20.97 -15.85 -28.17
CA ARG A 118 20.57 -17.27 -28.03
C ARG A 118 20.68 -17.79 -26.61
N GLY A 119 21.18 -16.99 -25.67
CA GLY A 119 21.36 -17.35 -24.27
C GLY A 119 20.06 -17.52 -23.51
N ASP A 120 20.11 -18.34 -22.47
CA ASP A 120 19.07 -18.46 -21.45
C ASP A 120 18.93 -17.14 -20.67
N TYR A 121 20.06 -16.45 -20.49
CA TYR A 121 20.15 -15.13 -19.88
C TYR A 121 20.82 -14.12 -20.81
N ILE A 122 20.44 -12.86 -20.65
CA ILE A 122 20.93 -11.72 -21.41
C ILE A 122 21.61 -10.73 -20.48
N LEU A 123 22.75 -10.21 -20.92
CA LEU A 123 23.46 -9.07 -20.35
C LEU A 123 23.74 -8.03 -21.43
N PHE A 124 23.79 -6.77 -21.04
CA PHE A 124 24.25 -5.67 -21.89
C PHE A 124 25.57 -5.13 -21.39
N LEU A 125 26.50 -4.86 -22.30
CA LEU A 125 27.75 -4.18 -21.98
C LEU A 125 27.98 -3.05 -22.97
N ASN A 126 27.95 -1.81 -22.51
CA ASN A 126 28.23 -0.66 -23.38
C ASN A 126 29.69 -0.70 -23.85
N SER A 127 29.96 -0.11 -25.03
CA SER A 127 31.28 -0.19 -25.67
C SER A 127 32.41 0.60 -24.98
N ASP A 128 32.09 1.31 -23.91
CA ASP A 128 32.99 2.11 -23.08
C ASP A 128 33.02 1.65 -21.61
N ASP A 129 32.32 0.56 -21.28
CA ASP A 129 32.28 -0.06 -19.96
C ASP A 129 33.01 -1.41 -19.95
N TRP A 130 33.32 -1.94 -18.76
CA TRP A 130 33.89 -3.28 -18.62
C TRP A 130 33.50 -3.99 -17.32
N TYR A 131 33.40 -5.31 -17.39
CA TYR A 131 33.10 -6.17 -16.25
C TYR A 131 34.34 -6.51 -15.40
N GLU A 132 34.11 -6.82 -14.12
CA GLU A 132 35.08 -7.53 -13.27
C GLU A 132 35.18 -9.01 -13.67
N LEU A 133 36.26 -9.70 -13.30
CA LEU A 133 36.58 -11.06 -13.77
C LEU A 133 35.49 -12.12 -13.51
N GLU A 134 34.82 -12.04 -12.36
CA GLU A 134 33.85 -13.06 -11.90
C GLU A 134 32.39 -12.61 -12.11
N THR A 135 32.14 -11.58 -12.92
CA THR A 135 30.84 -10.91 -13.00
C THR A 135 29.73 -11.85 -13.44
N VAL A 136 29.93 -12.54 -14.57
CA VAL A 136 28.90 -13.42 -15.13
C VAL A 136 28.63 -14.60 -14.18
N GLU A 137 29.68 -15.19 -13.62
CA GLU A 137 29.57 -16.33 -12.69
C GLU A 137 28.78 -15.95 -11.43
N LYS A 138 29.11 -14.81 -10.81
CA LYS A 138 28.43 -14.32 -9.60
C LYS A 138 26.97 -13.97 -9.86
N LEU A 139 26.66 -13.35 -11.00
CA LEU A 139 25.28 -13.02 -11.36
C LEU A 139 24.45 -14.29 -11.60
N VAL A 140 24.98 -15.28 -12.32
CA VAL A 140 24.29 -16.57 -12.55
C VAL A 140 24.06 -17.29 -11.22
N GLN A 141 25.07 -17.38 -10.36
CA GLN A 141 24.94 -18.00 -9.05
C GLN A 141 23.89 -17.30 -8.18
N ALA A 142 23.89 -15.96 -8.15
CA ALA A 142 22.93 -15.21 -7.37
C ALA A 142 21.49 -15.33 -7.88
N HIS A 143 21.29 -15.46 -9.20
CA HIS A 143 19.97 -15.78 -9.76
C HIS A 143 19.48 -17.13 -9.26
N GLN A 144 20.32 -18.16 -9.37
CA GLN A 144 20.01 -19.52 -8.91
C GLN A 144 19.74 -19.59 -7.40
N ASP A 145 20.50 -18.84 -6.58
CA ASP A 145 20.36 -18.84 -5.12
C ASP A 145 19.13 -18.06 -4.62
N SER A 146 18.79 -16.96 -5.30
CA SER A 146 17.73 -16.07 -4.87
C SER A 146 16.34 -16.55 -5.27
N GLY A 147 16.21 -17.23 -6.42
CA GLY A 147 14.92 -17.54 -7.04
C GLY A 147 14.13 -16.31 -7.49
N SER A 148 14.79 -15.16 -7.65
CA SER A 148 14.18 -13.94 -8.22
C SER A 148 14.02 -14.07 -9.73
N ASP A 149 13.11 -13.31 -10.33
CA ASP A 149 12.91 -13.33 -11.79
C ASP A 149 14.17 -12.87 -12.53
N PHE A 150 14.87 -11.86 -11.99
CA PHE A 150 16.17 -11.40 -12.48
C PHE A 150 17.05 -10.86 -11.34
N VAL A 151 18.35 -10.64 -11.60
CA VAL A 151 19.30 -10.10 -10.61
C VAL A 151 20.15 -8.98 -11.20
N SER A 152 20.76 -8.18 -10.33
CA SER A 152 21.77 -7.20 -10.75
C SER A 152 22.85 -7.01 -9.69
N ALA A 153 23.92 -6.30 -10.05
CA ALA A 153 25.01 -5.94 -9.14
C ALA A 153 25.28 -4.42 -9.12
N LEU A 154 26.05 -3.95 -8.14
CA LEU A 154 26.50 -2.56 -8.11
C LEU A 154 27.56 -2.30 -9.18
N ALA A 155 27.86 -1.02 -9.43
CA ALA A 155 28.91 -0.58 -10.33
C ALA A 155 29.90 0.38 -9.64
N ASN A 156 31.16 0.31 -10.06
CA ASN A 156 32.15 1.37 -9.88
C ASN A 156 31.93 2.44 -10.95
N TYR A 157 31.99 3.70 -10.57
CA TYR A 157 32.06 4.83 -11.48
C TYR A 157 33.50 5.19 -11.74
N VAL A 158 33.87 5.35 -13.01
CA VAL A 158 35.23 5.68 -13.44
C VAL A 158 35.26 6.92 -14.35
N ASP A 159 36.41 7.61 -14.39
CA ASP A 159 36.64 8.73 -15.33
C ASP A 159 37.02 8.22 -16.73
N GLY A 160 37.18 9.13 -17.70
CA GLY A 160 37.57 8.78 -19.08
C GLY A 160 38.96 8.14 -19.23
N ASN A 161 39.78 8.12 -18.17
CA ASN A 161 41.07 7.42 -18.14
C ASN A 161 40.99 6.09 -17.38
N GLY A 162 39.80 5.71 -16.90
CA GLY A 162 39.54 4.50 -16.14
C GLY A 162 39.90 4.56 -14.66
N HIS A 163 40.11 5.74 -14.08
CA HIS A 163 40.35 5.87 -12.65
C HIS A 163 39.05 5.79 -11.86
N PHE A 164 39.09 5.04 -10.75
CA PHE A 164 37.97 4.93 -9.81
C PHE A 164 37.56 6.29 -9.21
N ILE A 165 36.26 6.60 -9.28
CA ILE A 165 35.64 7.78 -8.68
C ILE A 165 34.89 7.40 -7.41
N ARG A 166 33.93 6.46 -7.52
CA ARG A 166 33.06 6.03 -6.41
C ARG A 166 32.33 4.73 -6.73
N VAL A 167 31.84 4.02 -5.71
CA VAL A 167 30.87 2.93 -5.88
C VAL A 167 29.45 3.51 -5.95
N GLN A 168 28.60 2.90 -6.77
CA GLN A 168 27.17 3.16 -6.79
C GLN A 168 26.55 2.93 -5.42
N ALA A 169 25.79 3.89 -4.91
CA ALA A 169 25.02 3.69 -3.70
C ALA A 169 23.91 2.65 -3.93
N PRO A 170 23.74 1.66 -3.04
CA PRO A 170 22.64 0.71 -3.17
C PRO A 170 21.31 1.45 -3.03
N SER A 171 20.39 1.17 -3.94
CA SER A 171 19.06 1.76 -3.94
C SER A 171 18.01 0.66 -4.05
N PRO A 172 16.90 0.71 -3.28
CA PRO A 172 15.89 -0.33 -3.32
C PRO A 172 15.16 -0.39 -4.67
N PHE A 173 14.84 -1.61 -5.12
CA PHE A 173 13.91 -1.85 -6.23
C PHE A 173 12.46 -1.81 -5.72
N ASP A 174 11.91 -0.60 -5.60
CA ASP A 174 10.58 -0.33 -5.04
C ASP A 174 9.81 0.69 -5.90
N ALA A 175 8.69 1.23 -5.39
CA ALA A 175 7.87 2.20 -6.11
C ALA A 175 8.63 3.48 -6.52
N GLY A 176 9.77 3.78 -5.90
CA GLY A 176 10.65 4.88 -6.26
C GLY A 176 11.30 4.75 -7.64
N VAL A 177 11.19 3.61 -8.33
CA VAL A 177 11.66 3.41 -9.74
C VAL A 177 11.13 4.45 -10.73
N ASP A 178 10.01 5.10 -10.45
CA ASP A 178 9.50 6.18 -11.30
C ASP A 178 10.34 7.46 -11.18
N PHE A 179 11.02 7.64 -10.04
CA PHE A 179 11.80 8.83 -9.67
C PHE A 179 13.30 8.61 -9.76
N ARG A 180 13.79 7.39 -9.51
CA ARG A 180 15.21 7.05 -9.63
C ARG A 180 15.42 5.83 -10.54
N MET A 181 16.64 5.65 -11.01
CA MET A 181 17.07 4.40 -11.64
C MET A 181 17.83 3.60 -10.58
N PRO A 182 17.19 2.62 -9.90
CA PRO A 182 17.83 1.93 -8.79
C PRO A 182 18.86 0.88 -9.24
N LEU A 183 18.79 0.44 -10.50
CA LEU A 183 19.61 -0.62 -11.05
C LEU A 183 20.52 -0.09 -12.16
N ARG A 184 21.61 -0.82 -12.44
CA ARG A 184 22.41 -0.63 -13.65
C ARG A 184 22.02 -1.67 -14.67
N HIS A 185 21.59 -1.23 -15.86
CA HIS A 185 21.09 -2.15 -16.86
C HIS A 185 22.19 -3.10 -17.39
N GLU A 186 23.44 -2.67 -17.31
CA GLU A 186 24.61 -3.42 -17.74
C GLU A 186 24.92 -4.60 -16.80
N THR A 187 24.46 -4.55 -15.54
CA THR A 187 24.59 -5.66 -14.59
C THR A 187 23.31 -6.46 -14.42
N MET A 188 22.22 -6.08 -15.11
CA MET A 188 20.94 -6.80 -15.04
C MET A 188 21.03 -8.11 -15.83
N LEU A 189 21.22 -9.23 -15.13
CA LEU A 189 21.12 -10.56 -15.71
C LEU A 189 19.64 -10.93 -15.87
N VAL A 190 19.11 -10.76 -17.07
CA VAL A 190 17.69 -10.92 -17.37
C VAL A 190 17.47 -12.20 -18.18
N PRO A 191 16.57 -13.12 -17.76
CA PRO A 191 16.23 -14.29 -18.58
C PRO A 191 15.62 -13.91 -19.93
N ALA A 192 15.93 -14.65 -20.99
CA ALA A 192 15.40 -14.40 -22.34
C ALA A 192 13.86 -14.38 -22.39
N TRP A 193 13.21 -15.29 -21.66
CA TRP A 193 11.75 -15.37 -21.59
C TRP A 193 11.09 -14.08 -21.08
N LEU A 194 11.80 -13.31 -20.25
CA LEU A 194 11.26 -12.08 -19.68
C LEU A 194 11.10 -11.00 -20.74
N TYR A 195 12.04 -10.91 -21.70
CA TYR A 195 11.90 -10.01 -22.86
C TYR A 195 10.80 -10.45 -23.82
N ASP A 196 10.59 -11.76 -23.99
CA ASP A 196 9.49 -12.29 -24.82
C ASP A 196 8.12 -12.02 -24.20
N GLU A 197 8.01 -12.11 -22.87
CA GLU A 197 6.76 -11.87 -22.15
C GLU A 197 6.46 -10.38 -21.95
N PHE A 198 7.46 -9.61 -21.49
CA PHE A 198 7.29 -8.18 -21.20
C PHE A 198 7.35 -7.33 -22.47
N GLY A 199 8.23 -7.66 -23.41
CA GLY A 199 8.49 -6.95 -24.66
C GLY A 199 9.87 -6.29 -24.70
N PRO A 200 10.31 -5.82 -25.88
CA PRO A 200 11.59 -5.14 -26.07
C PRO A 200 11.63 -3.73 -25.49
N TYR A 201 12.80 -3.07 -25.54
CA TYR A 201 12.93 -1.65 -25.19
C TYR A 201 12.04 -0.77 -26.08
N ASP A 202 11.35 0.21 -25.48
CA ASP A 202 10.55 1.19 -26.20
C ASP A 202 11.45 2.21 -26.91
N THR A 203 11.68 1.94 -28.20
CA THR A 203 12.51 2.77 -29.09
C THR A 203 12.00 4.19 -29.32
N SER A 204 10.81 4.56 -28.81
CA SER A 204 10.36 5.96 -28.79
C SER A 204 11.14 6.80 -27.79
N TYR A 205 11.80 6.19 -26.80
CA TYR A 205 12.78 6.79 -25.90
C TYR A 205 14.18 6.60 -26.48
N ARG A 206 14.95 7.68 -26.66
CA ARG A 206 16.30 7.60 -27.22
C ARG A 206 17.37 7.54 -26.14
N VAL A 207 17.08 8.04 -24.93
CA VAL A 207 18.05 8.11 -23.83
C VAL A 207 17.67 7.19 -22.68
N ILE A 208 16.38 7.14 -22.28
CA ILE A 208 15.98 6.50 -21.01
C ILE A 208 15.16 5.21 -21.14
N ALA A 209 15.22 4.50 -22.27
CA ALA A 209 14.39 3.31 -22.47
C ALA A 209 14.72 2.17 -21.47
N ASP A 210 15.97 2.10 -21.00
CA ASP A 210 16.44 1.23 -19.92
C ASP A 210 15.71 1.47 -18.58
N ARG A 211 15.52 2.75 -18.24
CA ARG A 211 14.77 3.19 -17.06
C ARG A 211 13.30 2.85 -17.18
N VAL A 212 12.71 3.12 -18.35
CA VAL A 212 11.30 2.80 -18.62
C VAL A 212 11.06 1.29 -18.54
N TYR A 213 11.99 0.49 -19.07
CA TYR A 213 11.95 -0.97 -18.97
C TYR A 213 12.02 -1.43 -17.50
N THR A 214 12.99 -0.91 -16.73
CA THR A 214 13.17 -1.23 -15.30
C THR A 214 11.94 -0.89 -14.47
N ALA A 215 11.38 0.31 -14.65
CA ALA A 215 10.14 0.71 -13.98
C ALA A 215 8.97 -0.18 -14.41
N GLY A 216 8.90 -0.54 -15.69
CA GLY A 216 7.93 -1.48 -16.22
C GLY A 216 7.98 -2.86 -15.58
N LEU A 217 9.18 -3.40 -15.35
CA LEU A 217 9.37 -4.68 -14.65
C LEU A 217 8.81 -4.62 -13.22
N PHE A 218 9.13 -3.57 -12.46
CA PHE A 218 8.62 -3.37 -11.11
C PHE A 218 7.08 -3.33 -11.09
N TRP A 219 6.47 -2.51 -11.95
CA TRP A 219 5.02 -2.34 -11.98
C TRP A 219 4.26 -3.55 -12.50
N LYS A 220 4.93 -4.47 -13.19
CA LYS A 220 4.38 -5.79 -13.54
C LYS A 220 4.53 -6.82 -12.41
N GLY A 221 5.27 -6.49 -11.36
CA GLY A 221 5.44 -7.32 -10.17
C GLY A 221 6.54 -8.36 -10.28
N TYR A 222 7.51 -8.18 -11.18
CA TYR A 222 8.67 -9.06 -11.25
C TYR A 222 9.60 -8.83 -10.06
N SER A 223 10.14 -9.91 -9.54
CA SER A 223 11.04 -9.95 -8.39
C SER A 223 12.51 -9.75 -8.80
N HIS A 224 13.28 -9.12 -7.92
CA HIS A 224 14.68 -8.76 -8.17
C HIS A 224 15.53 -9.02 -6.92
N SER A 225 16.79 -9.40 -7.14
CA SER A 225 17.82 -9.42 -6.09
C SER A 225 19.08 -8.64 -6.51
N LEU A 226 19.59 -7.81 -5.60
CA LEU A 226 20.81 -7.03 -5.77
C LEU A 226 22.02 -7.70 -5.09
N LEU A 227 23.11 -7.88 -5.82
CA LEU A 227 24.42 -8.15 -5.26
C LEU A 227 25.08 -6.82 -4.87
N SER A 228 25.53 -6.72 -3.62
CA SER A 228 26.21 -5.53 -3.10
C SER A 228 27.67 -5.40 -3.55
N GLU A 229 28.19 -6.37 -4.29
CA GLU A 229 29.52 -6.30 -4.88
C GLU A 229 29.47 -5.43 -6.15
N PRO A 230 30.41 -4.48 -6.34
CA PRO A 230 30.52 -3.74 -7.59
C PRO A 230 31.18 -4.62 -8.66
N LEU A 231 30.41 -5.06 -9.65
CA LEU A 231 30.86 -6.00 -10.70
C LEU A 231 31.02 -5.35 -12.09
N LEU A 232 30.75 -4.06 -12.21
CA LEU A 232 30.90 -3.27 -13.44
C LEU A 232 31.75 -2.05 -13.17
N ASN A 233 32.58 -1.65 -14.13
CA ASN A 233 33.20 -0.34 -14.18
C ASN A 233 32.52 0.48 -15.27
N PHE A 234 31.81 1.52 -14.84
CA PHE A 234 30.94 2.37 -15.66
C PHE A 234 31.60 3.71 -15.96
N SER A 235 31.79 4.02 -17.24
CA SER A 235 32.39 5.26 -17.72
C SER A 235 31.44 6.46 -17.65
N MET A 236 31.92 7.59 -17.14
CA MET A 236 31.12 8.81 -17.03
C MET A 236 31.04 9.66 -18.31
N GLU A 237 31.74 9.28 -19.40
CA GLU A 237 31.81 10.05 -20.65
C GLU A 237 30.72 9.68 -21.69
N GLY A 238 29.82 8.76 -21.36
CA GLY A 238 28.79 8.24 -22.27
C GLY A 238 27.65 9.21 -22.64
N VAL A 239 26.78 8.74 -23.56
CA VAL A 239 25.70 9.52 -24.21
C VAL A 239 24.71 10.16 -23.23
N SER A 240 24.42 9.51 -22.10
CA SER A 240 23.51 10.03 -21.07
C SER A 240 24.06 11.27 -20.34
N SER A 241 25.37 11.51 -20.40
CA SER A 241 26.06 12.62 -19.75
C SER A 241 26.09 13.90 -20.61
N VAL A 242 25.80 13.80 -21.92
CA VAL A 242 25.96 14.89 -22.88
C VAL A 242 24.65 15.49 -23.40
N ASN A 243 23.52 14.78 -23.28
CA ASN A 243 22.22 15.20 -23.85
C ASN A 243 21.14 15.38 -22.78
N LEU A 244 21.39 16.28 -21.82
CA LEU A 244 20.54 16.51 -20.64
C LEU A 244 19.14 17.02 -21.00
N ASP A 245 19.01 17.90 -21.98
CA ASP A 245 17.70 18.47 -22.37
C ASP A 245 16.74 17.38 -22.85
N GLN A 246 17.21 16.50 -23.75
CA GLN A 246 16.41 15.39 -24.23
C GLN A 246 16.08 14.38 -23.12
N LEU A 247 17.02 14.14 -22.21
CA LEU A 247 16.80 13.28 -21.04
C LEU A 247 15.68 13.84 -20.14
N TYR A 248 15.63 15.15 -19.89
CA TYR A 248 14.56 15.77 -19.11
C TYR A 248 13.20 15.72 -19.83
N GLU A 249 13.17 15.96 -21.15
CA GLU A 249 11.94 15.84 -21.95
C GLU A 249 11.37 14.41 -21.91
N GLU A 250 12.24 13.40 -22.07
CA GLU A 250 11.83 12.00 -22.00
C GLU A 250 11.36 11.59 -20.60
N ARG A 251 11.99 12.10 -19.53
CA ARG A 251 11.54 11.90 -18.14
C ARG A 251 10.16 12.50 -17.91
N GLU A 252 9.92 13.72 -18.41
CA GLU A 252 8.60 14.36 -18.31
C GLU A 252 7.54 13.51 -18.99
N ARG A 253 7.85 12.99 -20.19
CA ARG A 253 6.95 12.09 -20.92
C ARG A 253 6.66 10.81 -20.13
N ALA A 254 7.68 10.16 -19.58
CA ALA A 254 7.48 8.95 -18.77
C ALA A 254 6.60 9.21 -17.54
N LEU A 255 6.81 10.33 -16.84
CA LEU A 255 5.97 10.74 -15.71
C LEU A 255 4.55 11.07 -16.14
N ARG A 256 4.36 11.71 -17.29
CA ARG A 256 3.05 12.03 -17.87
C ARG A 256 2.27 10.77 -18.26
N ASP A 257 2.94 9.81 -18.86
CA ASP A 257 2.34 8.53 -19.24
C ASP A 257 1.95 7.71 -18.00
N ARG A 258 2.79 7.72 -16.96
CA ARG A 258 2.52 7.04 -15.68
C ARG A 258 1.45 7.74 -14.84
N TYR A 259 1.47 9.07 -14.80
CA TYR A 259 0.64 9.91 -13.95
C TYR A 259 -0.14 10.96 -14.75
N PRO A 260 -1.06 10.55 -15.65
CA PRO A 260 -1.69 11.45 -16.62
C PRO A 260 -2.60 12.53 -16.02
N SER A 261 -2.98 12.41 -14.75
CA SER A 261 -3.77 13.40 -14.00
C SER A 261 -2.93 14.38 -13.17
N MET A 262 -1.61 14.23 -13.16
CA MET A 262 -0.71 15.10 -12.41
C MET A 262 -0.65 16.50 -13.04
N SER A 263 -0.56 17.54 -12.21
CA SER A 263 -0.38 18.90 -12.74
C SER A 263 0.99 19.04 -13.40
N VAL A 264 1.07 19.82 -14.47
CA VAL A 264 2.31 20.03 -15.23
C VAL A 264 3.40 20.68 -14.38
N MET A 265 3.03 21.53 -13.42
CA MET A 265 3.98 22.06 -12.45
C MET A 265 4.60 20.97 -11.59
N ALA A 266 3.76 20.05 -11.08
CA ALA A 266 4.26 18.92 -10.31
C ALA A 266 5.15 18.03 -11.18
N MET A 267 4.75 17.74 -12.43
CA MET A 267 5.57 16.96 -13.35
C MET A 267 6.93 17.61 -13.60
N ARG A 268 6.97 18.91 -13.87
CA ARG A 268 8.22 19.67 -14.10
C ARG A 268 9.12 19.70 -12.87
N ASP A 269 8.56 19.81 -11.67
CA ASP A 269 9.39 19.71 -10.47
C ASP A 269 10.00 18.31 -10.38
N LEU A 270 9.24 17.26 -10.70
CA LEU A 270 9.66 15.86 -10.64
C LEU A 270 10.57 15.40 -11.80
N THR A 271 10.80 16.21 -12.83
CA THR A 271 11.78 15.85 -13.89
C THR A 271 13.23 15.98 -13.42
N ASP A 272 13.49 16.89 -12.48
CA ASP A 272 14.81 17.14 -11.88
C ASP A 272 14.76 16.97 -10.35
N LEU A 273 14.60 15.72 -9.93
CA LEU A 273 14.41 15.32 -8.54
C LEU A 273 15.58 15.65 -7.61
N GLU A 274 16.76 15.96 -8.14
CA GLU A 274 17.90 16.40 -7.33
C GLU A 274 17.67 17.82 -6.76
N ARG A 275 16.82 18.62 -7.41
CA ARG A 275 16.49 20.00 -7.01
C ARG A 275 15.17 20.13 -6.27
N VAL A 276 14.34 19.08 -6.26
CA VAL A 276 13.06 19.10 -5.55
C VAL A 276 13.29 19.14 -4.05
N SER A 277 12.73 20.14 -3.38
CA SER A 277 12.79 20.21 -1.92
C SER A 277 11.79 19.22 -1.28
N PRO A 278 12.09 18.70 -0.07
CA PRO A 278 11.17 17.88 0.71
C PRO A 278 9.78 18.50 0.85
N GLU A 279 9.71 19.82 1.11
CA GLU A 279 8.46 20.55 1.28
C GLU A 279 7.66 20.58 -0.02
N ARG A 280 8.35 20.73 -1.15
CA ARG A 280 7.72 20.74 -2.47
C ARG A 280 7.17 19.36 -2.85
N LEU A 281 7.92 18.29 -2.59
CA LEU A 281 7.44 16.92 -2.81
C LEU A 281 6.21 16.62 -1.94
N CYS A 282 6.26 17.01 -0.66
CA CYS A 282 5.12 16.93 0.26
C CYS A 282 3.90 17.70 -0.27
N GLU A 283 4.09 18.92 -0.77
CA GLU A 283 3.02 19.73 -1.36
C GLU A 283 2.39 19.04 -2.58
N ILE A 284 3.23 18.54 -3.50
CA ILE A 284 2.79 17.79 -4.68
C ILE A 284 1.97 16.58 -4.25
N SER A 285 2.45 15.79 -3.29
CA SER A 285 1.73 14.62 -2.77
C SER A 285 0.39 14.94 -2.08
N ARG A 286 0.30 16.06 -1.36
CA ARG A 286 -0.96 16.49 -0.73
C ARG A 286 -1.99 16.88 -1.80
N ASN A 287 -1.54 17.49 -2.89
CA ASN A 287 -2.37 17.94 -4.00
C ASN A 287 -2.73 16.81 -4.96
N TYR A 288 -1.82 15.87 -5.20
CA TYR A 288 -1.99 14.74 -6.11
C TYR A 288 -2.13 13.43 -5.33
N ARG A 289 -3.38 13.06 -5.01
CA ARG A 289 -3.70 11.93 -4.11
C ARG A 289 -3.67 10.56 -4.79
N ASN A 290 -2.87 10.40 -5.84
CA ASN A 290 -2.71 9.12 -6.50
C ASN A 290 -1.91 8.16 -5.57
N PRO A 291 -2.43 6.96 -5.24
CA PRO A 291 -1.78 6.06 -4.30
C PRO A 291 -0.40 5.56 -4.78
N GLU A 292 -0.23 5.30 -6.07
CA GLU A 292 1.02 4.82 -6.66
C GLU A 292 2.08 5.93 -6.63
N PHE A 293 1.70 7.15 -7.00
CA PHE A 293 2.56 8.32 -6.90
C PHE A 293 3.03 8.55 -5.46
N ARG A 294 2.12 8.43 -4.50
CA ARG A 294 2.45 8.60 -3.08
C ARG A 294 3.42 7.52 -2.60
N ALA A 295 3.23 6.27 -3.02
CA ALA A 295 4.17 5.20 -2.75
C ALA A 295 5.56 5.53 -3.35
N ALA A 296 5.61 5.98 -4.59
CA ALA A 296 6.85 6.41 -5.24
C ALA A 296 7.52 7.59 -4.52
N ALA A 297 6.74 8.56 -4.07
CA ALA A 297 7.24 9.77 -3.40
C ALA A 297 7.78 9.45 -1.99
N THR A 298 7.06 8.59 -1.24
CA THR A 298 7.53 8.06 0.04
C THR A 298 8.83 7.29 -0.14
N ALA A 299 8.88 6.35 -1.09
CA ALA A 299 10.05 5.53 -1.33
C ALA A 299 11.26 6.37 -1.74
N TYR A 300 11.07 7.42 -2.54
CA TYR A 300 12.13 8.36 -2.89
C TYR A 300 12.60 9.18 -1.69
N ALA A 301 11.69 9.70 -0.86
CA ALA A 301 12.05 10.48 0.32
C ALA A 301 12.87 9.66 1.33
N LEU A 302 12.45 8.43 1.63
CA LEU A 302 13.14 7.52 2.55
C LEU A 302 14.54 7.14 2.03
N ASP A 303 14.68 6.91 0.72
CA ASP A 303 15.97 6.64 0.09
C ASP A 303 16.94 7.82 0.22
N ARG A 304 16.46 9.07 0.05
CA ARG A 304 17.28 10.28 0.23
C ARG A 304 17.71 10.48 1.68
N GLU A 305 16.82 10.19 2.63
CA GLU A 305 17.15 10.21 4.05
C GLU A 305 18.22 9.16 4.38
N ALA A 306 18.06 7.92 3.91
CA ALA A 306 19.00 6.81 4.12
C ALA A 306 20.39 7.10 3.52
N GLN A 307 20.44 7.83 2.41
CA GLN A 307 21.70 8.30 1.79
C GLN A 307 22.33 9.50 2.53
N GLY A 308 21.77 9.95 3.65
CA GLY A 308 22.34 10.98 4.51
C GLY A 308 22.06 12.42 4.06
N HIS A 309 21.07 12.65 3.19
CA HIS A 309 20.69 14.00 2.78
C HIS A 309 19.94 14.73 3.91
N LYS A 310 20.63 15.63 4.62
CA LYS A 310 20.10 16.37 5.79
C LYS A 310 18.73 17.04 5.58
N ALA A 311 18.45 17.55 4.38
CA ALA A 311 17.17 18.18 4.09
C ALA A 311 15.98 17.22 4.27
N TRP A 312 16.20 15.91 4.19
CA TRP A 312 15.13 14.89 4.18
C TRP A 312 14.87 14.25 5.55
N GLN A 313 15.64 14.57 6.60
CA GLN A 313 15.60 13.93 7.93
C GLN A 313 14.36 14.28 8.78
N ASP A 314 13.62 15.33 8.43
CA ASP A 314 12.42 15.79 9.16
C ASP A 314 11.18 15.88 8.24
N ILE A 315 11.16 15.11 7.15
CA ILE A 315 10.09 15.19 6.18
C ILE A 315 8.75 14.72 6.79
N ASP A 316 7.68 15.48 6.57
CA ASP A 316 6.32 15.10 7.01
C ASP A 316 5.81 13.91 6.19
N LEU A 317 6.10 12.69 6.64
CA LEU A 317 5.63 11.47 5.98
C LEU A 317 4.09 11.39 5.91
N ASN A 318 3.35 12.14 6.74
CA ASN A 318 1.89 12.24 6.62
C ASN A 318 1.46 12.95 5.33
N ALA A 319 2.32 13.77 4.73
CA ALA A 319 2.08 14.36 3.42
C ALA A 319 1.97 13.31 2.32
N PHE A 320 2.64 12.16 2.50
CA PHE A 320 2.60 11.00 1.60
C PHE A 320 1.65 9.90 2.08
N SER A 321 1.22 9.96 3.34
CA SER A 321 0.32 8.99 3.93
C SER A 321 -0.97 8.87 3.09
N PRO A 322 -1.26 7.66 2.57
CA PRO A 322 -2.53 7.38 1.96
C PRO A 322 -3.52 7.28 3.11
N THR A 323 -4.29 8.34 3.39
CA THR A 323 -5.59 8.15 4.04
C THR A 323 -6.55 7.51 3.04
N LEU A 324 -6.21 6.27 2.67
CA LEU A 324 -7.01 5.19 2.16
C LEU A 324 -6.28 3.96 2.69
N LYS A 325 -6.92 3.23 3.60
CA LYS A 325 -6.50 1.90 4.08
C LYS A 325 -5.80 1.12 2.94
N PRO A 326 -4.72 0.37 3.18
CA PRO A 326 -4.35 -0.70 2.28
C PRO A 326 -5.53 -1.69 2.31
N ARG A 327 -6.40 -1.56 1.32
CA ARG A 327 -7.36 -2.60 1.01
C ARG A 327 -6.50 -3.76 0.54
N SER A 328 -6.68 -4.89 1.19
CA SER A 328 -6.33 -6.19 0.65
C SER A 328 -6.54 -6.18 -0.85
N VAL A 329 -5.49 -6.52 -1.61
CA VAL A 329 -5.70 -7.04 -2.95
C VAL A 329 -6.31 -8.43 -2.76
N ASN A 330 -7.59 -8.47 -2.40
CA ASN A 330 -8.43 -9.62 -2.67
C ASN A 330 -8.66 -9.64 -4.17
N ASN A 331 -7.68 -10.19 -4.88
CA ASN A 331 -7.83 -10.74 -6.20
C ASN A 331 -6.92 -11.95 -6.35
N GLN A 332 -6.99 -12.89 -5.40
CA GLN A 332 -6.83 -14.30 -5.74
C GLN A 332 -8.12 -14.77 -6.41
N ALA A 333 -8.30 -14.32 -7.65
CA ALA A 333 -8.83 -15.20 -8.68
C ALA A 333 -7.64 -15.47 -9.60
N SER A 334 -7.19 -16.71 -9.61
CA SER A 334 -6.12 -17.20 -10.48
C SER A 334 -6.43 -16.82 -11.94
N ALA A 335 -5.38 -16.64 -12.75
CA ALA A 335 -5.54 -16.49 -14.20
C ALA A 335 -6.27 -17.71 -14.83
N ALA A 336 -6.29 -18.85 -14.14
CA ALA A 336 -7.08 -20.03 -14.46
C ALA A 336 -8.59 -19.87 -14.15
N GLU A 337 -8.98 -19.24 -13.05
CA GLU A 337 -10.39 -18.97 -12.70
C GLU A 337 -11.03 -17.87 -13.55
N ARG A 338 -10.24 -16.88 -14.00
CA ARG A 338 -10.70 -15.88 -14.98
C ARG A 338 -11.01 -16.49 -16.35
N ARG A 339 -10.32 -17.56 -16.75
CA ARG A 339 -10.62 -18.32 -17.97
C ARG A 339 -11.84 -19.24 -17.83
N ALA A 340 -12.21 -19.62 -16.61
CA ALA A 340 -13.32 -20.54 -16.37
C ALA A 340 -14.71 -19.87 -16.36
N THR A 341 -14.79 -18.57 -16.05
CA THR A 341 -16.06 -17.81 -16.02
C THR A 341 -16.40 -17.09 -17.33
N ASP A 342 -15.48 -17.05 -18.30
CA ASP A 342 -15.57 -16.24 -19.52
C ASP A 342 -15.95 -17.07 -20.77
N ARG A 343 -16.92 -17.97 -20.63
CA ARG A 343 -17.53 -18.69 -21.77
C ARG A 343 -18.66 -17.90 -22.45
N ARG A 344 -18.82 -16.61 -22.15
CA ARG A 344 -19.79 -15.75 -22.85
C ARG A 344 -19.10 -15.07 -24.05
N PRO A 345 -19.75 -14.97 -25.21
CA PRO A 345 -19.20 -14.23 -26.35
C PRO A 345 -18.89 -12.78 -25.96
N ILE A 346 -17.82 -12.23 -26.54
CA ILE A 346 -17.41 -10.84 -26.34
C ILE A 346 -18.52 -9.94 -26.94
N PRO A 347 -19.13 -9.04 -26.15
CA PRO A 347 -20.19 -8.19 -26.66
C PRO A 347 -19.65 -7.13 -27.62
N THR A 348 -20.50 -6.58 -28.49
CA THR A 348 -20.13 -5.48 -29.37
C THR A 348 -19.93 -4.19 -28.57
N VAL A 349 -20.81 -3.89 -27.61
CA VAL A 349 -20.74 -2.65 -26.79
C VAL A 349 -20.77 -2.98 -25.29
N SER A 350 -19.84 -2.36 -24.54
CA SER A 350 -19.94 -2.22 -23.08
C SER A 350 -20.51 -0.86 -22.73
N VAL A 351 -21.71 -0.83 -22.16
CA VAL A 351 -22.33 0.38 -21.63
C VAL A 351 -21.87 0.58 -20.19
N ILE A 352 -21.28 1.73 -19.87
CA ILE A 352 -20.84 2.10 -18.53
C ILE A 352 -21.89 3.01 -17.90
N LEU A 353 -22.51 2.54 -16.82
CA LEU A 353 -23.54 3.25 -16.08
C LEU A 353 -23.08 3.49 -14.63
N PRO A 354 -22.53 4.67 -14.31
CA PRO A 354 -22.16 5.05 -12.94
C PRO A 354 -23.41 5.49 -12.16
N ILE A 355 -23.58 4.97 -10.94
CA ILE A 355 -24.83 5.12 -10.19
C ILE A 355 -24.54 5.67 -8.80
N TYR A 356 -25.19 6.77 -8.44
CA TYR A 356 -25.22 7.29 -7.07
C TYR A 356 -26.53 8.05 -6.85
N ASN A 357 -27.34 7.62 -5.89
CA ASN A 357 -28.65 8.24 -5.57
C ASN A 357 -29.59 8.38 -6.78
N ALA A 358 -29.84 7.28 -7.49
CA ALA A 358 -30.62 7.29 -8.73
C ALA A 358 -31.87 6.41 -8.69
N GLN A 359 -32.39 6.04 -7.52
CA GLN A 359 -33.52 5.11 -7.38
C GLN A 359 -34.72 5.50 -8.26
N GLU A 360 -35.02 6.80 -8.36
CA GLU A 360 -36.20 7.32 -9.07
C GLU A 360 -36.06 7.26 -10.59
N THR A 361 -34.85 7.41 -11.14
CA THR A 361 -34.63 7.53 -12.59
C THR A 361 -34.03 6.27 -13.22
N LEU A 362 -33.38 5.43 -12.43
CA LEU A 362 -32.58 4.30 -12.89
C LEU A 362 -33.40 3.28 -13.70
N SER A 363 -34.68 3.08 -13.37
CA SER A 363 -35.54 2.15 -14.12
C SER A 363 -35.76 2.59 -15.56
N ASP A 364 -35.99 3.87 -15.81
CA ASP A 364 -36.15 4.42 -17.16
C ASP A 364 -34.87 4.27 -17.98
N CYS A 365 -33.74 4.58 -17.36
CA CYS A 365 -32.41 4.45 -17.96
C CYS A 365 -32.17 2.99 -18.40
N LEU A 366 -32.31 2.02 -17.48
CA LEU A 366 -32.14 0.60 -17.76
C LEU A 366 -33.11 0.10 -18.83
N ASN A 367 -34.39 0.49 -18.78
CA ASN A 367 -35.36 0.13 -19.82
C ASN A 367 -34.94 0.61 -21.21
N SER A 368 -34.38 1.82 -21.32
CA SER A 368 -33.89 2.35 -22.60
C SER A 368 -32.67 1.59 -23.14
N LEU A 369 -31.80 1.10 -22.25
CA LEU A 369 -30.65 0.27 -22.61
C LEU A 369 -31.07 -1.13 -23.04
N LEU A 370 -32.04 -1.73 -22.35
CA LEU A 370 -32.53 -3.07 -22.67
C LEU A 370 -33.35 -3.10 -23.96
N ALA A 371 -33.97 -1.98 -24.33
CA ALA A 371 -34.74 -1.78 -25.56
C ALA A 371 -33.89 -1.43 -26.80
N GLN A 372 -32.56 -1.44 -26.71
CA GLN A 372 -31.69 -1.21 -27.86
C GLN A 372 -31.86 -2.30 -28.93
N THR A 373 -31.91 -1.90 -30.20
CA THR A 373 -32.02 -2.83 -31.34
C THR A 373 -30.72 -3.61 -31.58
N LEU A 374 -29.58 -3.07 -31.15
CA LEU A 374 -28.34 -3.82 -31.00
C LEU A 374 -28.41 -4.65 -29.71
N SER A 375 -28.70 -5.95 -29.83
CA SER A 375 -28.86 -6.84 -28.67
C SER A 375 -27.54 -7.29 -28.05
N ASP A 376 -26.44 -7.27 -28.81
CA ASP A 376 -25.12 -7.74 -28.40
C ASP A 376 -24.36 -6.69 -27.57
N ILE A 377 -24.87 -6.46 -26.37
CA ILE A 377 -24.36 -5.46 -25.42
C ILE A 377 -24.19 -6.06 -24.02
N GLU A 378 -23.27 -5.51 -23.25
CA GLU A 378 -23.22 -5.66 -21.79
C GLU A 378 -23.44 -4.31 -21.11
N ILE A 379 -24.15 -4.31 -19.98
CA ILE A 379 -24.43 -3.12 -19.19
C ILE A 379 -23.70 -3.26 -17.85
N ILE A 380 -22.68 -2.43 -17.64
CA ILE A 380 -21.84 -2.43 -16.46
C ILE A 380 -22.34 -1.35 -15.51
N CYS A 381 -23.18 -1.76 -14.57
CA CYS A 381 -23.73 -0.89 -13.53
C CYS A 381 -22.75 -0.80 -12.36
N ILE A 382 -22.24 0.39 -12.09
CA ILE A 382 -21.34 0.62 -10.95
C ILE A 382 -22.04 1.50 -9.93
N ASP A 383 -22.55 0.87 -8.88
CA ASP A 383 -23.14 1.54 -7.72
C ASP A 383 -22.03 2.12 -6.83
N ASP A 384 -21.92 3.45 -6.80
CA ASP A 384 -20.93 4.20 -6.04
C ASP A 384 -21.34 4.41 -4.58
N ALA A 385 -21.69 3.31 -3.91
CA ALA A 385 -22.21 3.26 -2.55
C ALA A 385 -23.47 4.12 -2.36
N SER A 386 -24.48 3.96 -3.23
CA SER A 386 -25.75 4.66 -3.10
C SER A 386 -26.40 4.37 -1.73
N PRO A 387 -26.76 5.41 -0.95
CA PRO A 387 -27.54 5.26 0.28
C PRO A 387 -29.05 5.04 0.05
N ASP A 388 -29.55 5.23 -1.17
CA ASP A 388 -30.96 5.02 -1.53
C ASP A 388 -31.24 3.57 -2.01
N GLY A 389 -32.45 3.33 -2.52
CA GLY A 389 -32.88 2.03 -3.04
C GLY A 389 -32.30 1.63 -4.41
N SER A 390 -31.32 2.35 -4.97
CA SER A 390 -30.74 2.04 -6.29
C SER A 390 -30.20 0.60 -6.37
N ALA A 391 -29.59 0.10 -5.29
CA ALA A 391 -29.06 -1.27 -5.24
C ALA A 391 -30.16 -2.34 -5.38
N ALA A 392 -31.35 -2.08 -4.83
CA ALA A 392 -32.49 -2.99 -4.94
C ALA A 392 -33.05 -3.02 -6.37
N VAL A 393 -33.14 -1.85 -7.02
CA VAL A 393 -33.53 -1.74 -8.45
C VAL A 393 -32.55 -2.53 -9.32
N LEU A 394 -31.24 -2.34 -9.15
CA LEU A 394 -30.22 -3.09 -9.89
C LEU A 394 -30.36 -4.60 -9.73
N ALA A 395 -30.50 -5.08 -8.49
CA ALA A 395 -30.62 -6.50 -8.19
C ALA A 395 -31.85 -7.14 -8.87
N ASP A 396 -32.95 -6.40 -8.97
CA ASP A 396 -34.15 -6.87 -9.66
C ASP A 396 -33.94 -6.99 -11.18
N TYR A 397 -33.34 -5.98 -11.82
CA TYR A 397 -33.06 -6.00 -13.25
C TYR A 397 -32.01 -7.07 -13.63
N ALA A 398 -30.93 -7.21 -12.86
CA ALA A 398 -29.90 -8.23 -13.13
C ALA A 398 -30.39 -9.68 -12.96
N ARG A 399 -31.47 -9.88 -12.19
CA ARG A 399 -32.15 -11.18 -12.09
C ARG A 399 -32.94 -11.51 -13.36
N ARG A 400 -33.45 -10.50 -14.06
CA ARG A 400 -34.32 -10.63 -15.24
C ARG A 400 -33.55 -10.65 -16.56
N ASP A 401 -32.42 -9.94 -16.62
CA ASP A 401 -31.61 -9.82 -17.84
C ASP A 401 -30.12 -10.08 -17.55
N ASN A 402 -29.55 -11.05 -18.26
CA ASN A 402 -28.18 -11.52 -18.03
C ASN A 402 -27.09 -10.60 -18.63
N ARG A 403 -27.48 -9.56 -19.39
CA ARG A 403 -26.59 -8.53 -19.93
C ARG A 403 -26.12 -7.54 -18.86
N ILE A 404 -26.82 -7.47 -17.73
CA ILE A 404 -26.53 -6.54 -16.64
C ILE A 404 -25.49 -7.13 -15.68
N ARG A 405 -24.39 -6.40 -15.47
CA ARG A 405 -23.30 -6.75 -14.55
C ARG A 405 -23.19 -5.67 -13.49
N ILE A 406 -23.46 -6.04 -12.25
CA ILE A 406 -23.41 -5.10 -11.12
C ILE A 406 -22.05 -5.18 -10.45
N ARG A 407 -21.48 -4.01 -10.15
CA ARG A 407 -20.38 -3.82 -9.20
C ARG A 407 -20.78 -2.71 -8.23
N ARG A 408 -20.43 -2.89 -6.97
CA ARG A 408 -20.70 -1.90 -5.92
C ARG A 408 -19.39 -1.46 -5.29
N ASN A 409 -19.21 -0.16 -5.16
CA ASN A 409 -18.12 0.43 -4.39
C ASN A 409 -18.50 0.38 -2.90
N GLU A 410 -17.52 0.08 -2.03
CA GLU A 410 -17.75 0.05 -0.57
C GLU A 410 -18.02 1.45 0.01
N ILE A 411 -17.47 2.48 -0.63
CA ILE A 411 -17.63 3.89 -0.29
C ILE A 411 -17.84 4.67 -1.58
N ASN A 412 -18.47 5.84 -1.49
CA ASN A 412 -18.56 6.76 -2.62
C ASN A 412 -17.15 7.27 -2.96
N VAL A 413 -16.63 6.88 -4.13
CA VAL A 413 -15.31 7.31 -4.62
C VAL A 413 -15.41 8.49 -5.58
N GLY A 414 -16.61 8.80 -6.07
CA GLY A 414 -16.87 9.87 -7.01
C GLY A 414 -17.00 9.37 -8.45
N LEU A 415 -17.56 10.25 -9.28
CA LEU A 415 -18.03 9.90 -10.62
C LEU A 415 -16.89 9.54 -11.58
N GLY A 416 -15.75 10.24 -11.53
CA GLY A 416 -14.56 9.93 -12.36
C GLY A 416 -14.00 8.53 -12.09
N SER A 417 -13.70 8.21 -10.82
CA SER A 417 -13.23 6.89 -10.42
C SER A 417 -14.25 5.80 -10.75
N THR A 418 -15.54 6.07 -10.60
CA THR A 418 -16.62 5.13 -10.94
C THR A 418 -16.63 4.83 -12.44
N ARG A 419 -16.48 5.84 -13.31
CA ARG A 419 -16.38 5.63 -14.77
C ARG A 419 -15.11 4.89 -15.16
N ASN A 420 -13.95 5.21 -14.56
CA ASN A 420 -12.69 4.50 -14.82
C ASN A 420 -12.79 3.01 -14.47
N ARG A 421 -13.43 2.66 -13.34
CA ARG A 421 -13.72 1.26 -13.00
C ARG A 421 -14.57 0.56 -14.06
N GLY A 422 -15.54 1.28 -14.63
CA GLY A 422 -16.36 0.78 -15.74
C GLY A 422 -15.53 0.48 -16.98
N ILE A 423 -14.65 1.41 -17.37
CA ILE A 423 -13.74 1.25 -18.52
C ILE A 423 -12.82 0.03 -18.32
N ALA A 424 -12.29 -0.16 -17.12
CA ALA A 424 -11.44 -1.29 -16.80
C ALA A 424 -12.16 -2.64 -16.92
N LEU A 425 -13.45 -2.70 -16.57
CA LEU A 425 -14.29 -3.90 -16.60
C LEU A 425 -14.90 -4.21 -17.97
N ALA A 426 -14.89 -3.23 -18.89
CA ALA A 426 -15.44 -3.34 -20.22
C ALA A 426 -14.69 -4.38 -21.07
N ARG A 427 -15.46 -5.29 -21.69
CA ARG A 427 -14.96 -6.34 -22.58
C ARG A 427 -15.33 -6.10 -24.04
N GLY A 428 -16.34 -5.28 -24.30
CA GLY A 428 -16.86 -5.11 -25.65
C GLY A 428 -15.89 -4.38 -26.57
N THR A 429 -16.14 -4.47 -27.88
CA THR A 429 -15.32 -3.78 -28.90
C THR A 429 -15.38 -2.27 -28.75
N TYR A 430 -16.54 -1.77 -28.30
CA TYR A 430 -16.83 -0.37 -28.07
C TYR A 430 -17.30 -0.11 -26.64
N ILE A 431 -17.07 1.12 -26.15
CA ILE A 431 -17.56 1.64 -24.87
C ILE A 431 -18.51 2.80 -25.13
N PHE A 432 -19.63 2.81 -24.39
CA PHE A 432 -20.60 3.91 -24.38
C PHE A 432 -20.87 4.35 -22.94
N HIS A 433 -20.96 5.66 -22.70
CA HIS A 433 -21.21 6.24 -21.38
C HIS A 433 -22.64 6.77 -21.30
N ILE A 434 -23.33 6.50 -20.19
CA ILE A 434 -24.68 7.00 -19.93
C ILE A 434 -24.86 7.32 -18.45
N ASP A 435 -25.54 8.42 -18.15
CA ASP A 435 -25.87 8.82 -16.78
C ASP A 435 -27.25 8.25 -16.35
N PRO A 436 -27.44 7.96 -15.04
CA PRO A 436 -28.58 7.17 -14.58
C PRO A 436 -29.92 7.93 -14.59
N ASP A 437 -29.89 9.24 -14.86
CA ASP A 437 -31.06 10.09 -15.05
C ASP A 437 -31.40 10.36 -16.53
N ASP A 438 -30.63 9.80 -17.46
CA ASP A 438 -30.82 9.96 -18.90
C ASP A 438 -31.32 8.67 -19.59
N VAL A 439 -31.75 8.81 -20.84
CA VAL A 439 -32.19 7.68 -21.69
C VAL A 439 -31.64 7.81 -23.11
N ILE A 440 -31.59 6.69 -23.85
CA ILE A 440 -31.15 6.68 -25.25
C ILE A 440 -32.25 6.17 -26.21
N PRO A 441 -32.29 6.63 -27.48
CA PRO A 441 -33.20 6.09 -28.50
C PRO A 441 -32.90 4.62 -28.86
N PRO A 442 -33.87 3.81 -29.32
CA PRO A 442 -33.69 2.38 -29.57
C PRO A 442 -32.55 2.01 -30.54
N ASP A 443 -32.26 2.85 -31.55
CA ASP A 443 -31.22 2.60 -32.55
C ASP A 443 -29.90 3.33 -32.28
N ALA A 444 -29.73 3.94 -31.10
CA ALA A 444 -28.58 4.77 -30.78
C ALA A 444 -27.25 4.01 -30.85
N LEU A 445 -27.14 2.88 -30.15
CA LEU A 445 -25.90 2.09 -30.14
C LEU A 445 -25.61 1.49 -31.51
N LYS A 446 -26.65 1.03 -32.23
CA LYS A 446 -26.52 0.46 -33.57
C LYS A 446 -25.95 1.50 -34.54
N SER A 447 -26.52 2.70 -34.59
CA SER A 447 -26.10 3.77 -35.50
C SER A 447 -24.64 4.21 -35.25
N LEU A 448 -24.25 4.30 -33.98
CA LEU A 448 -22.88 4.64 -33.58
C LEU A 448 -21.86 3.56 -33.96
N VAL A 449 -22.20 2.28 -33.74
CA VAL A 449 -21.33 1.14 -34.10
C VAL A 449 -21.19 1.01 -35.61
N GLU A 450 -22.29 1.05 -36.36
CA GLU A 450 -22.27 0.94 -37.83
C GLU A 450 -21.38 2.02 -38.46
N GLN A 451 -21.45 3.26 -37.96
CA GLN A 451 -20.57 4.32 -38.42
C GLN A 451 -19.10 4.10 -37.98
N ALA A 452 -18.88 3.64 -36.75
CA ALA A 452 -17.53 3.40 -36.23
C ALA A 452 -16.79 2.30 -37.02
N ASP A 453 -17.50 1.24 -37.39
CA ASP A 453 -16.98 0.14 -38.19
C ASP A 453 -16.77 0.55 -39.65
N LYS A 454 -17.74 1.26 -40.24
CA LYS A 454 -17.66 1.79 -41.62
C LYS A 454 -16.42 2.64 -41.84
N ASP A 455 -16.08 3.49 -40.87
CA ASP A 455 -14.97 4.44 -41.01
C ASP A 455 -13.65 3.94 -40.41
N GLY A 456 -13.72 2.91 -39.56
CA GLY A 456 -12.62 2.52 -38.69
C GLY A 456 -12.26 3.62 -37.69
N ALA A 457 -13.26 4.32 -37.14
CA ALA A 457 -13.08 5.44 -36.23
C ALA A 457 -12.59 4.98 -34.84
N ASP A 458 -11.83 5.84 -34.16
CA ASP A 458 -11.46 5.66 -32.75
C ASP A 458 -12.63 6.08 -31.83
N MET A 459 -13.42 7.06 -32.27
CA MET A 459 -14.65 7.50 -31.60
C MET A 459 -15.65 8.13 -32.59
N VAL A 460 -16.95 7.98 -32.31
CA VAL A 460 -18.04 8.55 -33.13
C VAL A 460 -19.00 9.32 -32.26
N ARG A 461 -19.33 10.56 -32.64
CA ARG A 461 -20.32 11.42 -31.97
C ARG A 461 -21.67 11.34 -32.67
N GLY A 462 -22.77 11.26 -31.93
CA GLY A 462 -24.11 11.54 -32.45
C GLY A 462 -24.71 12.85 -31.92
N ALA A 463 -25.85 13.25 -32.48
CA ALA A 463 -26.64 14.35 -31.96
C ALA A 463 -27.34 13.96 -30.65
N PHE A 464 -27.78 14.96 -29.88
CA PHE A 464 -28.49 14.70 -28.63
C PHE A 464 -29.67 15.66 -28.43
N MET A 465 -30.66 15.21 -27.68
CA MET A 465 -31.85 16.00 -27.34
C MET A 465 -31.74 16.49 -25.90
N HIS A 466 -32.03 17.76 -25.66
CA HIS A 466 -32.11 18.36 -24.34
C HIS A 466 -33.58 18.61 -24.00
N GLU A 467 -34.08 17.94 -22.97
CA GLU A 467 -35.45 18.13 -22.45
C GLU A 467 -35.38 18.94 -21.15
N GLN A 468 -36.00 20.13 -21.13
CA GLN A 468 -36.03 21.02 -19.97
C GLN A 468 -37.47 21.40 -19.61
N LEU A 469 -37.83 21.33 -18.34
CA LEU A 469 -39.06 21.90 -17.80
C LEU A 469 -38.89 23.42 -17.61
N LEU A 470 -39.49 24.22 -18.48
CA LEU A 470 -39.59 25.67 -18.34
C LEU A 470 -41.02 26.00 -17.91
N LEU A 471 -41.19 26.61 -16.73
CA LEU A 471 -42.50 27.05 -16.21
C LEU A 471 -43.56 25.93 -16.15
N GLY A 472 -43.15 24.70 -15.87
CA GLY A 472 -44.05 23.53 -15.83
C GLY A 472 -44.42 22.96 -17.20
N GLN A 473 -43.90 23.50 -18.31
CA GLN A 473 -44.05 22.94 -19.65
C GLN A 473 -42.72 22.31 -20.13
N ALA A 474 -42.81 21.11 -20.73
CA ALA A 474 -41.66 20.44 -21.31
C ALA A 474 -41.22 21.12 -22.61
N SER A 475 -40.03 21.71 -22.63
CA SER A 475 -39.35 22.22 -23.82
C SER A 475 -38.33 21.19 -24.31
N LYS A 476 -38.32 20.91 -25.62
CA LYS A 476 -37.37 19.99 -26.26
C LYS A 476 -36.55 20.73 -27.31
N ALA A 477 -35.22 20.67 -27.19
CA ALA A 477 -34.30 21.23 -28.18
C ALA A 477 -33.29 20.15 -28.60
N VAL A 478 -33.11 19.97 -29.91
CA VAL A 478 -32.05 19.09 -30.44
C VAL A 478 -30.76 19.89 -30.57
N ARG A 479 -29.68 19.39 -29.94
CA ARG A 479 -28.33 19.95 -30.04
C ARG A 479 -27.44 18.96 -30.77
N LYS A 480 -26.74 19.45 -31.80
CA LYS A 480 -25.85 18.61 -32.63
C LYS A 480 -24.36 18.76 -32.27
N GLY A 481 -23.98 19.76 -31.47
CA GLY A 481 -22.58 20.09 -31.13
C GLY A 481 -21.81 20.73 -32.31
N ILE A 482 -21.93 20.13 -33.50
CA ILE A 482 -21.54 20.63 -34.83
C ILE A 482 -22.74 20.40 -35.75
N ASP A 483 -23.03 21.29 -36.71
CA ASP A 483 -24.16 21.07 -37.64
C ASP A 483 -23.72 20.18 -38.82
N PRO A 484 -24.19 18.92 -38.92
CA PRO A 484 -23.85 17.99 -40.00
C PRO A 484 -24.90 18.06 -41.12
N SER A 485 -25.59 19.20 -41.29
CA SER A 485 -26.85 19.33 -42.03
C SER A 485 -26.77 19.02 -43.54
N GLU A 486 -25.60 18.68 -44.08
CA GLU A 486 -25.46 18.20 -45.45
C GLU A 486 -24.76 16.83 -45.61
N SER A 487 -24.00 16.33 -44.62
CA SER A 487 -23.41 14.96 -44.58
C SER A 487 -22.68 14.67 -43.25
N PRO A 488 -22.55 13.40 -42.80
CA PRO A 488 -21.71 13.03 -41.66
C PRO A 488 -20.24 13.44 -41.90
N ILE A 489 -19.59 14.01 -40.89
CA ILE A 489 -18.15 14.29 -40.92
C ILE A 489 -17.45 12.97 -40.61
N VAL A 490 -16.68 12.46 -41.55
CA VAL A 490 -16.07 11.12 -41.47
C VAL A 490 -14.55 11.24 -41.41
N ASN A 491 -13.90 10.43 -40.57
CA ASN A 491 -12.44 10.29 -40.55
C ASN A 491 -11.66 11.60 -40.36
N THR A 492 -12.14 12.48 -39.49
CA THR A 492 -11.42 13.71 -39.12
C THR A 492 -10.54 13.51 -37.88
N SER A 493 -9.79 14.54 -37.53
CA SER A 493 -9.13 14.72 -36.24
C SER A 493 -9.44 16.11 -35.67
N LEU A 494 -9.06 16.34 -34.41
CA LEU A 494 -9.14 17.68 -33.82
C LEU A 494 -8.35 18.73 -34.62
N ALA A 495 -7.22 18.33 -35.21
CA ALA A 495 -6.40 19.24 -36.01
C ALA A 495 -7.07 19.67 -37.31
N ALA A 496 -7.81 18.78 -37.97
CA ALA A 496 -8.54 19.11 -39.18
C ALA A 496 -9.83 19.89 -38.90
N HIS A 497 -10.52 19.59 -37.78
CA HIS A 497 -11.77 20.25 -37.39
C HIS A 497 -11.76 20.67 -35.91
N PRO A 498 -11.18 21.84 -35.56
CA PRO A 498 -11.12 22.34 -34.19
C PRO A 498 -12.49 22.54 -33.53
N ASP A 499 -13.55 22.71 -34.33
CA ASP A 499 -14.94 22.84 -33.86
C ASP A 499 -15.47 21.60 -33.12
N LEU A 500 -14.76 20.45 -33.22
CA LEU A 500 -15.02 19.27 -32.38
C LEU A 500 -14.98 19.60 -30.87
N LEU A 501 -14.23 20.64 -30.48
CA LEU A 501 -14.11 21.15 -29.11
C LEU A 501 -14.72 22.56 -28.91
N LYS A 502 -15.68 22.96 -29.75
CA LYS A 502 -16.43 24.23 -29.56
C LYS A 502 -17.21 24.27 -28.24
N SER A 503 -17.57 23.10 -27.72
CA SER A 503 -18.11 22.89 -26.38
C SER A 503 -17.48 21.64 -25.78
N THR A 504 -17.31 21.64 -24.46
CA THR A 504 -16.88 20.47 -23.68
C THR A 504 -18.05 19.56 -23.25
N GLU A 505 -19.28 19.90 -23.65
CA GLU A 505 -20.47 19.09 -23.41
C GLU A 505 -20.54 17.86 -24.32
N GLY A 506 -21.04 16.75 -23.77
CA GLY A 506 -21.50 15.61 -24.57
C GLY A 506 -20.50 14.47 -24.72
N HIS A 507 -19.59 14.25 -23.77
CA HIS A 507 -18.75 13.03 -23.76
C HIS A 507 -19.59 11.73 -23.85
N TRP A 508 -20.82 11.75 -23.32
CA TRP A 508 -21.81 10.67 -23.37
C TRP A 508 -22.54 10.55 -24.72
N SER A 509 -22.37 11.52 -25.63
CA SER A 509 -22.90 11.44 -27.01
C SER A 509 -21.94 10.70 -27.96
N TYR A 510 -20.85 10.16 -27.42
CA TYR A 510 -19.84 9.42 -28.17
C TYR A 510 -19.88 7.93 -27.85
N ILE A 511 -19.59 7.12 -28.87
CA ILE A 511 -19.06 5.76 -28.69
C ILE A 511 -17.54 5.78 -28.89
N TYR A 512 -16.82 4.96 -28.13
CA TYR A 512 -15.35 4.91 -28.14
C TYR A 512 -14.88 3.49 -28.42
N ARG A 513 -13.89 3.31 -29.28
CA ARG A 513 -13.24 1.99 -29.43
C ARG A 513 -12.55 1.61 -28.12
N THR A 514 -12.80 0.42 -27.59
CA THR A 514 -12.33 0.04 -26.24
C THR A 514 -10.81 0.08 -26.09
N SER A 515 -10.08 -0.37 -27.12
CA SER A 515 -8.61 -0.30 -27.15
C SER A 515 -8.07 1.15 -27.14
N PHE A 516 -8.88 2.12 -27.57
CA PHE A 516 -8.59 3.54 -27.45
C PHE A 516 -9.01 4.10 -26.09
N ALA A 517 -10.25 3.87 -25.67
CA ALA A 517 -10.80 4.38 -24.41
C ALA A 517 -10.01 3.96 -23.17
N LYS A 518 -9.42 2.75 -23.16
CA LYS A 518 -8.57 2.28 -22.05
C LYS A 518 -7.25 3.05 -21.87
N ARG A 519 -6.94 3.99 -22.77
CA ARG A 519 -5.77 4.87 -22.72
C ARG A 519 -6.13 6.33 -22.38
N VAL A 520 -7.40 6.60 -22.07
CA VAL A 520 -7.90 7.92 -21.70
C VAL A 520 -8.69 7.78 -20.40
N PHE A 521 -8.41 8.61 -19.40
CA PHE A 521 -8.95 8.44 -18.05
C PHE A 521 -9.72 9.68 -17.60
N TYR A 522 -10.79 9.47 -16.85
CA TYR A 522 -11.40 10.57 -16.10
C TYR A 522 -10.47 10.93 -14.94
N PRO A 523 -10.25 12.23 -14.66
CA PRO A 523 -9.51 12.63 -13.47
C PRO A 523 -10.32 12.25 -12.22
N GLU A 524 -9.66 11.60 -11.28
CA GLU A 524 -10.29 11.13 -10.03
C GLU A 524 -10.24 12.20 -8.92
N ASP A 525 -9.42 13.24 -9.10
CA ASP A 525 -9.17 14.31 -8.14
C ASP A 525 -10.10 15.54 -8.32
N LEU A 526 -10.92 15.54 -9.37
CA LEU A 526 -11.87 16.61 -9.68
C LEU A 526 -13.30 16.22 -9.29
N LYS A 527 -14.02 17.14 -8.65
CA LYS A 527 -15.47 17.03 -8.41
C LYS A 527 -16.30 17.79 -9.46
N MET A 528 -15.64 18.57 -10.32
CA MET A 528 -16.24 19.31 -11.45
C MET A 528 -15.27 19.32 -12.65
N GLY A 529 -15.80 19.23 -13.87
CA GLY A 529 -15.01 19.32 -15.11
C GLY A 529 -14.26 18.05 -15.51
N GLN A 530 -14.45 16.94 -14.80
CA GLN A 530 -13.84 15.64 -15.09
C GLN A 530 -14.19 15.09 -16.48
N ASP A 531 -15.41 15.34 -16.94
CA ASP A 531 -15.90 14.96 -18.26
C ASP A 531 -15.33 15.85 -19.37
N SER A 532 -15.20 17.14 -19.08
CA SER A 532 -14.64 18.13 -20.00
C SER A 532 -13.18 17.80 -20.33
N ILE A 533 -12.35 17.53 -19.31
CA ILE A 533 -10.94 17.18 -19.56
C ILE A 533 -10.78 15.79 -20.16
N PHE A 534 -11.61 14.81 -19.78
CA PHE A 534 -11.64 13.51 -20.45
C PHE A 534 -11.91 13.66 -21.95
N LEU A 535 -12.89 14.47 -22.33
CA LEU A 535 -13.22 14.70 -23.74
C LEU A 535 -12.09 15.43 -24.49
N VAL A 536 -11.47 16.44 -23.89
CA VAL A 536 -10.29 17.11 -24.47
C VAL A 536 -9.16 16.11 -24.70
N GLN A 537 -8.85 15.29 -23.69
CA GLN A 537 -7.80 14.27 -23.78
C GLN A 537 -8.10 13.22 -24.85
N ALA A 538 -9.37 12.79 -24.96
CA ALA A 538 -9.81 11.86 -25.99
C ALA A 538 -9.63 12.47 -27.39
N LEU A 539 -10.13 13.67 -27.63
CA LEU A 539 -10.03 14.31 -28.96
C LEU A 539 -8.60 14.65 -29.35
N CYS A 540 -7.72 14.99 -28.40
CA CYS A 540 -6.28 15.18 -28.65
C CYS A 540 -5.54 13.88 -29.02
N ARG A 541 -6.05 12.71 -28.62
CA ARG A 541 -5.42 11.40 -28.83
C ARG A 541 -6.06 10.61 -29.97
N ALA A 542 -7.32 10.90 -30.32
CA ALA A 542 -8.03 10.23 -31.40
C ALA A 542 -7.43 10.59 -32.75
N ARG A 543 -7.15 9.58 -33.57
CA ARG A 543 -6.66 9.78 -34.95
C ARG A 543 -7.82 9.94 -35.93
N LYS A 544 -8.91 9.22 -35.67
CA LYS A 544 -10.12 9.20 -36.49
C LYS A 544 -11.36 9.42 -35.64
N VAL A 545 -12.03 10.53 -35.89
CA VAL A 545 -13.31 10.91 -35.28
C VAL A 545 -14.36 11.03 -36.37
N SER A 546 -15.56 10.52 -36.13
CA SER A 546 -16.72 10.73 -37.01
C SER A 546 -17.88 11.38 -36.25
N VAL A 547 -18.75 12.09 -36.96
CA VAL A 547 -19.94 12.79 -36.41
C VAL A 547 -21.16 12.46 -37.27
N ILE A 548 -22.24 12.00 -36.65
CA ILE A 548 -23.52 11.65 -37.31
C ILE A 548 -24.66 12.56 -36.86
N ALA A 549 -25.68 12.69 -37.71
CA ALA A 549 -26.86 13.52 -37.44
C ALA A 549 -27.90 12.84 -36.54
N ASP A 550 -27.82 11.51 -36.40
CA ASP A 550 -28.72 10.70 -35.61
C ASP A 550 -28.72 11.13 -34.14
N VAL A 551 -29.91 11.21 -33.55
CA VAL A 551 -30.04 11.46 -32.11
C VAL A 551 -29.69 10.17 -31.39
N VAL A 552 -28.61 10.18 -30.61
CA VAL A 552 -28.10 9.00 -29.89
C VAL A 552 -28.28 9.11 -28.38
N TYR A 553 -28.71 10.27 -27.88
CA TYR A 553 -28.83 10.53 -26.45
C TYR A 553 -29.95 11.53 -26.14
N LYS A 554 -30.69 11.31 -25.05
CA LYS A 554 -31.72 12.24 -24.55
C LYS A 554 -31.37 12.65 -23.12
N TYR A 555 -30.84 13.86 -23.01
CA TYR A 555 -30.49 14.50 -21.75
C TYR A 555 -31.73 15.05 -21.06
N ARG A 556 -32.01 14.59 -19.84
CA ARG A 556 -33.17 15.01 -19.04
C ARG A 556 -32.72 15.95 -17.93
N ALA A 557 -33.24 17.18 -17.92
CA ALA A 557 -32.92 18.13 -16.87
C ALA A 557 -33.46 17.66 -15.51
N ASN A 558 -32.58 17.24 -14.62
CA ASN A 558 -32.90 16.83 -13.26
C ASN A 558 -32.66 17.98 -12.25
N PRO A 559 -33.69 18.49 -11.54
CA PRO A 559 -33.53 19.54 -10.52
C PRO A 559 -32.58 19.14 -9.38
N ASN A 560 -32.50 17.85 -9.08
CA ASN A 560 -31.64 17.29 -8.04
C ASN A 560 -30.25 16.87 -8.55
N SER A 561 -29.90 17.24 -9.79
CA SER A 561 -28.59 16.92 -10.38
C SER A 561 -27.43 17.43 -9.50
N ALA A 562 -26.35 16.64 -9.44
CA ALA A 562 -25.11 17.04 -8.80
C ALA A 562 -24.54 18.37 -9.36
N MET A 563 -24.90 18.75 -10.58
CA MET A 563 -24.55 20.04 -11.19
C MET A 563 -25.21 21.23 -10.49
N ASN A 564 -26.34 21.04 -9.80
CA ASN A 564 -27.09 22.11 -9.12
C ASN A 564 -26.58 22.37 -7.69
N VAL A 565 -25.76 21.47 -7.13
CA VAL A 565 -25.15 21.63 -5.78
C VAL A 565 -23.68 22.02 -5.92
N PHE A 566 -23.41 23.33 -5.97
CA PHE A 566 -22.04 23.86 -5.95
C PHE A 566 -21.50 23.96 -4.51
N ASN A 567 -20.23 23.64 -4.29
CA ASN A 567 -19.48 23.99 -3.08
C ASN A 567 -18.17 24.68 -3.50
N PHE A 568 -17.44 25.31 -2.57
CA PHE A 568 -16.25 26.08 -2.93
C PHE A 568 -15.20 25.26 -3.68
N ARG A 569 -15.05 23.95 -3.38
CA ARG A 569 -14.12 23.08 -4.10
C ARG A 569 -14.44 22.98 -5.59
N LYS A 570 -15.71 22.86 -5.99
CA LYS A 570 -16.11 22.82 -7.40
C LYS A 570 -15.73 24.09 -8.16
N TYR A 571 -15.73 25.27 -7.51
CA TYR A 571 -15.24 26.50 -8.13
C TYR A 571 -13.72 26.45 -8.41
N LEU A 572 -12.94 25.86 -7.51
CA LEU A 572 -11.50 25.66 -7.75
C LEU A 572 -11.23 24.65 -8.87
N ASP A 573 -12.01 23.57 -8.91
CA ASP A 573 -11.89 22.56 -9.96
C ASP A 573 -12.16 23.14 -11.36
N GLU A 574 -13.02 24.17 -11.47
CA GLU A 574 -13.28 24.90 -12.74
C GLU A 574 -12.04 25.63 -13.29
N ILE A 575 -11.15 26.13 -12.42
CA ILE A 575 -9.86 26.69 -12.85
C ILE A 575 -8.94 25.55 -13.30
N GLU A 576 -8.87 24.49 -12.50
CA GLU A 576 -7.94 23.39 -12.68
C GLU A 576 -8.15 22.64 -14.01
N TRP A 577 -9.38 22.23 -14.32
CA TRP A 577 -9.63 21.47 -15.55
C TRP A 577 -9.35 22.30 -16.81
N ARG A 578 -9.65 23.61 -16.79
CA ARG A 578 -9.39 24.51 -17.92
C ARG A 578 -7.89 24.67 -18.16
N TYR A 579 -7.11 24.75 -17.10
CA TYR A 579 -5.66 24.82 -17.23
C TYR A 579 -5.07 23.52 -17.78
N ARG A 580 -5.52 22.36 -17.27
CA ARG A 580 -5.13 21.05 -17.83
C ARG A 580 -5.49 20.94 -19.32
N ALA A 581 -6.68 21.40 -19.69
CA ALA A 581 -7.12 21.43 -21.08
C ALA A 581 -6.25 22.37 -21.93
N TRP A 582 -5.91 23.56 -21.43
CA TRP A 582 -5.00 24.50 -22.10
C TRP A 582 -3.65 23.85 -22.39
N THR A 583 -3.03 23.19 -21.39
CA THR A 583 -1.73 22.55 -21.59
C THR A 583 -1.79 21.42 -22.60
N GLU A 584 -2.76 20.50 -22.45
CA GLU A 584 -2.94 19.39 -23.38
C GLU A 584 -3.15 19.87 -24.83
N LEU A 585 -3.91 20.95 -25.02
CA LEU A 585 -4.16 21.53 -26.33
C LEU A 585 -2.93 22.24 -26.90
N VAL A 586 -2.19 23.00 -26.07
CA VAL A 586 -0.96 23.68 -26.50
C VAL A 586 0.09 22.67 -26.94
N ASP A 587 0.28 21.59 -26.20
CA ASP A 587 1.23 20.52 -26.50
C ASP A 587 0.92 19.82 -27.84
N LYS A 588 -0.35 19.82 -28.25
CA LYS A 588 -0.81 19.28 -29.55
C LYS A 588 -0.90 20.33 -30.66
N GLY A 589 -0.41 21.55 -30.42
CA GLY A 589 -0.41 22.64 -31.40
C GLY A 589 -1.73 23.41 -31.50
N HIS A 590 -2.69 23.20 -30.59
CA HIS A 590 -4.01 23.85 -30.55
C HIS A 590 -4.08 25.01 -29.56
N ARG A 591 -3.07 25.88 -29.56
CA ARG A 591 -2.94 27.00 -28.59
C ARG A 591 -4.18 27.90 -28.52
N SER A 592 -4.73 28.30 -29.66
CA SER A 592 -5.89 29.22 -29.71
C SER A 592 -7.13 28.64 -29.03
N LEU A 593 -7.35 27.33 -29.20
CA LEU A 593 -8.46 26.61 -28.56
C LEU A 593 -8.23 26.47 -27.06
N GLY A 594 -6.99 26.17 -26.64
CA GLY A 594 -6.62 26.17 -25.23
C GLY A 594 -6.88 27.53 -24.58
N GLU A 595 -6.45 28.63 -25.24
CA GLU A 595 -6.65 30.00 -24.75
C GLU A 595 -8.13 30.39 -24.69
N HIS A 596 -8.95 29.90 -25.62
CA HIS A 596 -10.39 30.06 -25.56
C HIS A 596 -10.98 29.41 -24.30
N LEU A 597 -10.67 28.12 -24.06
CA LEU A 597 -11.18 27.39 -22.89
C LEU A 597 -10.72 28.02 -21.57
N LEU A 598 -9.47 28.46 -21.49
CA LEU A 598 -8.92 29.03 -20.26
C LEU A 598 -9.43 30.46 -19.97
N CYS A 599 -9.45 31.33 -20.97
CA CYS A 599 -9.65 32.77 -20.74
C CYS A 599 -11.05 33.26 -21.09
N ASN A 600 -11.75 32.59 -22.01
CA ASN A 600 -13.00 33.10 -22.60
C ASN A 600 -14.21 32.22 -22.32
N TYR A 601 -14.00 30.94 -22.00
CA TYR A 601 -15.05 29.96 -21.74
C TYR A 601 -15.54 30.02 -20.28
N TRP A 602 -16.04 31.19 -19.89
CA TRP A 602 -16.65 31.48 -18.60
C TRP A 602 -18.04 32.11 -18.75
N ASN A 603 -18.88 31.94 -17.74
CA ASN A 603 -20.22 32.55 -17.69
C ASN A 603 -20.25 33.65 -16.61
N MET A 604 -20.75 34.85 -16.91
CA MET A 604 -20.84 35.94 -15.90
C MET A 604 -21.67 35.55 -14.67
N ARG A 605 -22.74 34.76 -14.85
CA ARG A 605 -23.58 34.27 -13.76
C ARG A 605 -22.82 33.39 -12.76
N PHE A 606 -21.77 32.70 -13.22
CA PHE A 606 -20.88 31.92 -12.34
C PHE A 606 -20.20 32.82 -11.32
N PHE A 607 -19.70 33.98 -11.78
CA PHE A 607 -19.01 34.95 -10.94
C PHE A 607 -19.96 35.74 -10.04
N GLU A 608 -21.16 36.09 -10.51
CA GLU A 608 -22.21 36.69 -9.67
C GLU A 608 -22.53 35.79 -8.47
N THR A 609 -22.65 34.47 -8.72
CA THR A 609 -22.92 33.49 -7.67
C THR A 609 -21.72 33.30 -6.73
N LEU A 610 -20.48 33.32 -7.26
CA LEU A 610 -19.26 33.28 -6.45
C LEU A 610 -19.21 34.50 -5.50
N ASP A 611 -19.55 35.67 -6.03
CA ASP A 611 -19.56 36.93 -5.29
C ASP A 611 -20.65 36.96 -4.21
N SER A 612 -21.84 36.42 -4.47
CA SER A 612 -22.91 36.41 -3.49
C SER A 612 -22.75 35.33 -2.41
N ARG A 613 -22.06 34.22 -2.72
CA ARG A 613 -22.10 32.99 -1.91
C ARG A 613 -20.92 32.79 -0.97
N PHE A 614 -19.73 33.28 -1.30
CA PHE A 614 -18.50 32.97 -0.54
C PHE A 614 -17.93 34.17 0.21
N ASP A 615 -17.17 33.87 1.26
CA ASP A 615 -16.51 34.90 2.07
C ASP A 615 -15.26 35.47 1.38
N ALA A 616 -14.68 36.51 1.99
CA ALA A 616 -13.49 37.19 1.46
C ALA A 616 -12.24 36.28 1.39
N THR A 617 -12.11 35.30 2.28
CA THR A 617 -10.96 34.38 2.30
C THR A 617 -11.04 33.40 1.13
N GLN A 618 -12.22 32.81 0.91
CA GLN A 618 -12.49 31.93 -0.21
C GLN A 618 -12.34 32.65 -1.55
N LYS A 619 -12.85 33.89 -1.66
CA LYS A 619 -12.63 34.73 -2.86
C LYS A 619 -11.15 34.99 -3.10
N CYS A 620 -10.40 35.32 -2.04
CA CYS A 620 -8.94 35.50 -2.09
C CYS A 620 -8.25 34.27 -2.68
N ASP A 621 -8.57 33.08 -2.19
CA ASP A 621 -7.96 31.84 -2.67
C ASP A 621 -8.32 31.51 -4.12
N PHE A 622 -9.58 31.73 -4.53
CA PHE A 622 -10.01 31.53 -5.91
C PHE A 622 -9.26 32.45 -6.88
N PHE A 623 -9.26 33.77 -6.61
CA PHE A 623 -8.65 34.74 -7.51
C PHE A 623 -7.13 34.67 -7.54
N ARG A 624 -6.47 34.25 -6.45
CA ARG A 624 -5.02 33.99 -6.45
C ARG A 624 -4.66 32.84 -7.39
N ARG A 625 -5.42 31.74 -7.34
CA ARG A 625 -5.23 30.59 -8.25
C ARG A 625 -5.51 30.96 -9.70
N LEU A 626 -6.54 31.76 -9.95
CA LEU A 626 -6.86 32.24 -11.29
C LEU A 626 -5.75 33.12 -11.88
N ALA A 627 -5.23 34.09 -11.10
CA ALA A 627 -4.12 34.94 -11.51
C ALA A 627 -2.88 34.13 -11.88
N TYR A 628 -2.50 33.18 -11.01
CA TYR A 628 -1.38 32.29 -11.24
C TYR A 628 -1.54 31.52 -12.57
N THR A 629 -2.74 30.98 -12.79
CA THR A 629 -3.05 30.19 -13.99
C THR A 629 -2.93 31.03 -15.27
N PHE A 630 -3.44 32.25 -15.25
CA PHE A 630 -3.30 33.17 -16.38
C PHE A 630 -1.86 33.57 -16.63
N GLN A 631 -1.09 33.85 -15.59
CA GLN A 631 0.34 34.16 -15.72
C GLN A 631 1.10 32.98 -16.33
N ALA A 632 0.87 31.75 -15.86
CA ALA A 632 1.50 30.54 -16.38
C ALA A 632 1.16 30.30 -17.86
N ALA A 633 -0.06 30.65 -18.28
CA ALA A 633 -0.49 30.59 -19.69
C ALA A 633 0.01 31.76 -20.56
N GLY A 634 0.88 32.63 -20.02
CA GLY A 634 1.37 33.84 -20.72
C GLY A 634 0.29 34.90 -20.94
N ASN A 635 -0.68 35.00 -20.02
CA ASN A 635 -1.81 35.94 -20.04
C ASN A 635 -1.86 36.80 -18.77
N GLY A 636 -0.70 37.15 -18.19
CA GLY A 636 -0.63 37.93 -16.95
C GLY A 636 -1.27 39.32 -17.04
N ASP A 637 -1.39 39.87 -18.24
CA ASP A 637 -2.02 41.16 -18.55
C ASP A 637 -3.50 41.07 -18.96
N LEU A 638 -4.07 39.85 -18.96
CA LEU A 638 -5.42 39.54 -19.41
C LEU A 638 -5.70 39.87 -20.89
N SER A 639 -4.67 40.06 -21.73
CA SER A 639 -4.80 40.36 -23.16
C SER A 639 -5.55 39.28 -23.95
N LYS A 640 -5.55 38.03 -23.46
CA LYS A 640 -6.24 36.89 -24.09
C LYS A 640 -7.72 36.77 -23.69
N THR A 641 -8.19 37.59 -22.74
CA THR A 641 -9.61 37.66 -22.36
C THR A 641 -10.34 38.65 -23.27
N ARG A 642 -10.95 38.14 -24.34
CA ARG A 642 -11.59 38.93 -25.41
C ARG A 642 -12.98 39.44 -25.04
N ASN A 643 -13.65 38.81 -24.08
CA ASN A 643 -14.94 39.29 -23.57
C ASN A 643 -14.73 40.50 -22.66
N SER A 644 -15.27 41.65 -23.02
CA SER A 644 -15.08 42.92 -22.31
C SER A 644 -15.65 42.91 -20.89
N ALA A 645 -16.77 42.21 -20.65
CA ALA A 645 -17.34 42.08 -19.31
C ALA A 645 -16.45 41.23 -18.39
N LEU A 646 -15.96 40.09 -18.89
CA LEU A 646 -15.03 39.22 -18.16
C LEU A 646 -13.68 39.89 -17.91
N SER A 647 -13.15 40.61 -18.91
CA SER A 647 -11.88 41.33 -18.81
C SER A 647 -11.94 42.39 -17.71
N SER A 648 -13.00 43.20 -17.69
CA SER A 648 -13.22 44.21 -16.63
C SER A 648 -13.37 43.56 -15.25
N TYR A 649 -14.15 42.49 -15.15
CA TYR A 649 -14.34 41.75 -13.90
C TYR A 649 -13.04 41.17 -13.34
N PHE A 650 -12.25 40.49 -14.18
CA PHE A 650 -10.96 39.92 -13.77
C PHE A 650 -9.97 41.01 -13.36
N LYS A 651 -9.90 42.14 -14.09
CA LYS A 651 -9.03 43.27 -13.72
C LYS A 651 -9.36 43.80 -12.33
N GLU A 652 -10.64 43.99 -12.01
CA GLU A 652 -11.07 44.47 -10.70
C GLU A 652 -10.73 43.46 -9.60
N ARG A 653 -11.17 42.21 -9.76
CA ARG A 653 -11.08 41.19 -8.70
C ARG A 653 -9.64 40.70 -8.46
N LEU A 654 -8.83 40.52 -9.51
CA LEU A 654 -7.43 40.09 -9.34
C LEU A 654 -6.60 41.16 -8.63
N ASN A 655 -6.85 42.44 -8.88
CA ASN A 655 -6.17 43.53 -8.17
C ASN A 655 -6.53 43.57 -6.68
N HIS A 656 -7.78 43.27 -6.33
CA HIS A 656 -8.26 43.32 -4.95
C HIS A 656 -7.87 42.07 -4.14
N PHE A 657 -8.13 40.88 -4.68
CA PHE A 657 -8.06 39.63 -3.92
C PHE A 657 -6.74 38.86 -4.07
N ALA A 658 -6.00 38.98 -5.18
CA ALA A 658 -4.78 38.18 -5.38
C ALA A 658 -3.58 38.62 -4.52
N LYS A 659 -3.64 39.82 -3.90
CA LYS A 659 -2.53 40.46 -3.16
C LYS A 659 -2.61 40.33 -1.63
N ILE A 660 -3.64 39.69 -1.08
CA ILE A 660 -3.85 39.58 0.39
C ILE A 660 -3.17 38.29 0.93
N PRO A 661 -2.39 38.31 2.05
CA PRO A 661 -1.77 37.11 2.63
C PRO A 661 -2.78 36.15 3.30
N ALA A 662 -2.61 34.84 3.13
CA ALA A 662 -3.53 33.81 3.65
C ALA A 662 -3.29 33.50 5.15
N ARG A 663 -4.36 33.37 5.94
CA ARG A 663 -4.31 32.98 7.36
C ARG A 663 -4.72 31.51 7.52
N GLN A 664 -3.89 30.69 8.18
CA GLN A 664 -4.12 29.25 8.37
C GLN A 664 -5.27 28.95 9.36
N LYS A 665 -6.11 27.94 9.07
CA LYS A 665 -7.12 27.40 10.00
C LYS A 665 -7.12 25.87 10.06
N LYS A 666 -7.24 25.36 11.30
CA LYS A 666 -7.45 23.98 11.74
C LYS A 666 -8.85 23.47 11.37
N THR A 667 -8.98 22.17 11.09
CA THR A 667 -10.27 21.46 10.91
C THR A 667 -10.53 20.50 12.06
N ALA A 668 -11.78 20.44 12.54
CA ALA A 668 -12.29 19.52 13.56
C ALA A 668 -13.63 18.91 13.08
N GLN A 669 -13.89 17.63 13.40
CA GLN A 669 -15.10 17.19 14.11
C GLN A 669 -15.13 15.65 14.32
N ILE A 670 -15.00 15.23 15.59
CA ILE A 670 -15.85 14.21 16.21
C ILE A 670 -16.37 14.92 17.47
N ASN A 671 -17.70 14.92 17.66
CA ASN A 671 -18.34 15.65 18.74
C ASN A 671 -18.14 14.91 20.07
N ASP A 672 -17.80 15.70 21.08
CA ASP A 672 -17.47 15.44 22.49
C ASP A 672 -16.14 14.72 22.81
N THR A 673 -15.16 15.54 23.23
CA THR A 673 -13.91 15.11 23.87
C THR A 673 -14.19 14.48 25.24
N LEU A 674 -14.12 13.15 25.34
CA LEU A 674 -14.15 12.41 26.62
C LEU A 674 -12.93 12.67 27.49
N ARG A 675 -13.13 12.70 28.82
CA ARG A 675 -12.10 12.68 29.87
C ARG A 675 -11.97 11.29 30.48
N ILE A 676 -10.85 10.63 30.23
CA ILE A 676 -10.62 9.23 30.62
C ILE A 676 -9.45 9.14 31.59
N ALA A 677 -9.71 8.64 32.80
CA ALA A 677 -8.67 8.35 33.78
C ALA A 677 -8.28 6.87 33.68
N VAL A 678 -7.06 6.61 33.19
CA VAL A 678 -6.52 5.25 33.07
C VAL A 678 -5.63 4.95 34.26
N LEU A 679 -5.82 3.82 34.93
CA LEU A 679 -5.09 3.44 36.14
C LEU A 679 -4.28 2.17 35.86
N SER A 680 -2.97 2.19 36.11
CA SER A 680 -2.11 1.02 36.00
C SER A 680 -0.96 1.06 36.99
N SER A 681 -0.56 -0.08 37.55
CA SER A 681 0.57 -0.09 38.48
C SER A 681 1.91 0.26 37.82
N SER A 682 2.03 0.05 36.49
CA SER A 682 3.23 0.34 35.70
C SER A 682 2.88 0.74 34.26
N ASP A 683 3.74 1.54 33.61
CA ASP A 683 3.65 1.89 32.18
C ASP A 683 4.58 1.05 31.28
N HIS A 684 5.26 0.05 31.84
CA HIS A 684 6.19 -0.84 31.14
C HIS A 684 5.93 -2.32 31.48
N GLY A 685 6.55 -3.23 30.74
CA GLY A 685 6.22 -4.66 30.76
C GLY A 685 4.97 -4.97 29.93
N GLY A 686 4.59 -6.25 29.80
CA GLY A 686 3.53 -6.66 28.86
C GLY A 686 2.20 -5.92 29.05
N ALA A 687 1.67 -5.93 30.28
CA ALA A 687 0.39 -5.27 30.61
C ALA A 687 0.51 -3.73 30.62
N GLY A 688 1.60 -3.19 31.17
CA GLY A 688 1.84 -1.74 31.22
C GLY A 688 2.03 -1.11 29.84
N LEU A 689 2.74 -1.80 28.94
CA LEU A 689 2.92 -1.36 27.56
C LEU A 689 1.61 -1.43 26.77
N ALA A 690 0.80 -2.48 26.97
CA ALA A 690 -0.54 -2.56 26.39
C ALA A 690 -1.45 -1.42 26.87
N CYS A 691 -1.37 -1.06 28.16
CA CYS A 691 -2.05 0.10 28.73
C CYS A 691 -1.57 1.41 28.07
N LEU A 692 -0.26 1.63 27.97
CA LEU A 692 0.32 2.84 27.38
C LEU A 692 -0.10 3.02 25.92
N ARG A 693 -0.09 1.94 25.12
CA ARG A 693 -0.57 1.95 23.73
C ARG A 693 -2.04 2.36 23.63
N SER A 694 -2.89 1.86 24.52
CA SER A 694 -4.30 2.25 24.59
C SER A 694 -4.46 3.75 24.88
N VAL A 695 -3.73 4.27 25.89
CA VAL A 695 -3.73 5.69 26.25
C VAL A 695 -3.36 6.57 25.06
N GLU A 696 -2.25 6.25 24.39
CA GLU A 696 -1.74 7.05 23.27
C GLU A 696 -2.70 7.03 22.08
N ALA A 697 -3.27 5.88 21.77
CA ALA A 697 -4.19 5.74 20.64
C ALA A 697 -5.52 6.50 20.86
N LEU A 698 -6.05 6.50 22.09
CA LEU A 698 -7.24 7.29 22.44
C LEU A 698 -6.94 8.79 22.38
N ARG A 699 -5.76 9.24 22.84
CA ARG A 699 -5.33 10.64 22.73
C ARG A 699 -5.17 11.08 21.27
N ALA A 700 -4.64 10.22 20.41
CA ALA A 700 -4.51 10.50 18.98
C ALA A 700 -5.87 10.72 18.29
N ARG A 701 -6.97 10.23 18.89
CA ARG A 701 -8.35 10.50 18.43
C ARG A 701 -8.97 11.78 19.02
N GLY A 702 -8.21 12.56 19.79
CA GLY A 702 -8.65 13.85 20.32
C GLY A 702 -9.33 13.80 21.69
N HIS A 703 -9.19 12.69 22.42
CA HIS A 703 -9.73 12.54 23.78
C HIS A 703 -8.72 12.96 24.87
N GLU A 704 -9.23 13.45 26.00
CA GLU A 704 -8.44 13.82 27.18
C GLU A 704 -8.17 12.58 28.05
N VAL A 705 -7.09 11.86 27.74
CA VAL A 705 -6.73 10.64 28.49
C VAL A 705 -5.50 10.87 29.37
N THR A 706 -5.61 10.55 30.66
CA THR A 706 -4.50 10.66 31.63
C THR A 706 -4.22 9.30 32.24
N LEU A 707 -2.95 8.88 32.22
CA LEU A 707 -2.47 7.65 32.85
C LEU A 707 -1.97 7.95 34.26
N TYR A 708 -2.58 7.33 35.26
CA TYR A 708 -2.18 7.37 36.66
C TYR A 708 -1.46 6.07 37.02
N THR A 709 -0.18 6.17 37.39
CA THR A 709 0.68 5.01 37.64
C THR A 709 1.51 5.10 38.91
N VAL A 710 1.85 3.95 39.50
CA VAL A 710 2.76 3.87 40.66
C VAL A 710 4.22 4.04 40.21
N PHE A 711 4.58 3.40 39.09
CA PHE A 711 5.93 3.36 38.55
C PHE A 711 5.99 3.93 37.11
N PRO A 712 5.92 5.27 36.93
CA PRO A 712 6.13 5.88 35.62
C PRO A 712 7.60 5.73 35.20
N ARG A 713 7.83 5.22 34.00
CA ARG A 713 9.14 5.17 33.34
C ARG A 713 9.22 6.14 32.17
N LYS A 714 8.12 6.33 31.44
CA LYS A 714 8.03 7.31 30.36
C LYS A 714 7.71 8.69 30.92
N ASN A 715 8.48 9.69 30.50
CA ASN A 715 8.24 11.07 30.86
C ASN A 715 7.32 11.74 29.82
N ALA A 716 6.03 11.84 30.12
CA ALA A 716 5.05 12.49 29.26
C ALA A 716 4.02 13.28 30.10
N PRO A 717 3.50 14.42 29.62
CA PRO A 717 2.64 15.31 30.41
C PRO A 717 1.29 14.69 30.81
N TYR A 718 0.89 13.60 30.15
CA TYR A 718 -0.34 12.86 30.43
C TYR A 718 -0.11 11.61 31.30
N ILE A 719 1.12 11.41 31.82
CA ILE A 719 1.46 10.33 32.74
C ILE A 719 1.74 10.94 34.12
N TRP A 720 0.97 10.53 35.11
CA TRP A 720 0.98 11.06 36.45
C TRP A 720 1.27 9.97 37.47
N ARG A 721 2.13 10.28 38.44
CA ARG A 721 2.32 9.40 39.59
C ARG A 721 1.10 9.53 40.52
N VAL A 722 0.57 8.39 40.96
CA VAL A 722 -0.58 8.34 41.88
C VAL A 722 -0.20 8.89 43.28
N PRO A 723 -1.17 9.47 44.03
CA PRO A 723 -0.96 9.84 45.43
C PRO A 723 -0.68 8.60 46.30
N ILE A 724 0.44 8.60 47.03
CA ILE A 724 0.87 7.49 47.90
C ILE A 724 0.52 7.82 49.37
N LYS A 725 0.07 6.83 50.16
CA LYS A 725 -0.34 7.01 51.58
C LYS A 725 0.75 7.69 52.41
N SER A 726 0.34 8.61 53.30
CA SER A 726 1.15 9.68 53.91
C SER A 726 2.39 9.30 54.76
N ALA A 727 2.70 8.03 55.01
CA ALA A 727 4.00 7.61 55.59
C ALA A 727 5.21 7.84 54.65
N HIS A 728 4.95 8.48 53.51
CA HIS A 728 5.79 8.57 52.33
C HIS A 728 5.82 10.00 51.74
N HIS A 729 5.22 10.99 52.42
CA HIS A 729 4.76 12.22 51.75
C HIS A 729 5.71 13.44 51.77
N ALA A 730 6.95 13.34 52.25
CA ALA A 730 7.86 14.49 52.31
C ALA A 730 9.24 14.18 51.73
N MET A 731 9.56 14.82 50.60
CA MET A 731 10.89 14.88 49.96
C MET A 731 11.41 13.57 49.35
N GLY A 732 11.11 13.33 48.06
CA GLY A 732 11.88 12.44 47.19
C GLY A 732 12.06 11.01 47.68
N ILE A 733 11.01 10.19 47.61
CA ILE A 733 11.17 8.75 47.86
C ILE A 733 12.06 8.14 46.79
N GLU A 734 13.17 7.54 47.22
CA GLU A 734 13.95 6.65 46.37
C GLU A 734 13.06 5.53 45.84
N GLU A 735 13.05 5.32 44.52
CA GLU A 735 12.16 4.38 43.83
C GLU A 735 12.16 2.98 44.45
N GLU A 736 13.31 2.53 44.97
CA GLU A 736 13.44 1.21 45.62
C GLU A 736 12.66 1.12 46.94
N THR A 737 12.55 2.22 47.70
CA THR A 737 11.73 2.26 48.92
C THR A 737 10.24 2.12 48.58
N LEU A 738 9.78 2.77 47.50
CA LEU A 738 8.41 2.60 47.03
C LEU A 738 8.18 1.18 46.47
N ARG A 739 9.12 0.62 45.71
CA ARG A 739 9.07 -0.77 45.22
C ARG A 739 9.00 -1.76 46.36
N SER A 740 9.79 -1.56 47.42
CA SER A 740 9.75 -2.36 48.64
C SER A 740 8.39 -2.29 49.35
N SER A 741 7.86 -1.08 49.58
CA SER A 741 6.50 -0.91 50.14
C SER A 741 5.41 -1.55 49.27
N TRP A 742 5.52 -1.44 47.94
CA TRP A 742 4.58 -2.05 47.01
C TRP A 742 4.67 -3.58 47.03
N ARG A 743 5.87 -4.15 47.00
CA ARG A 743 6.08 -5.60 47.17
C ARG A 743 5.42 -6.04 48.47
N ARG A 744 5.66 -5.32 49.56
CA ARG A 744 5.13 -5.66 50.87
C ARG A 744 3.62 -5.70 50.97
N MET A 745 2.94 -4.74 50.36
CA MET A 745 1.49 -4.63 50.49
C MET A 745 0.74 -5.34 49.36
N GLY A 746 1.32 -5.37 48.16
CA GLY A 746 0.65 -5.79 46.94
C GLY A 746 0.98 -7.21 46.48
N VAL A 747 2.12 -7.78 46.87
CA VAL A 747 2.62 -9.06 46.30
C VAL A 747 3.19 -9.98 47.38
N LEU A 748 2.95 -11.28 47.29
CA LEU A 748 3.60 -12.25 48.16
C LEU A 748 5.10 -12.31 47.85
N ASN A 749 5.95 -11.97 48.84
CA ASN A 749 7.40 -11.99 48.72
C ASN A 749 8.01 -12.91 49.77
N ARG A 750 8.89 -13.83 49.32
CA ARG A 750 9.57 -14.80 50.17
C ARG A 750 10.44 -14.16 51.27
N GLN A 751 10.93 -12.93 51.05
CA GLN A 751 11.72 -12.22 52.07
C GLN A 751 10.87 -11.82 53.28
N GLU A 752 9.58 -11.59 53.10
CA GLU A 752 8.69 -11.09 54.15
C GLU A 752 7.85 -12.20 54.77
N GLU A 753 7.51 -13.21 53.98
CA GLU A 753 6.74 -14.38 54.41
C GLU A 753 7.53 -15.67 54.11
N PRO A 754 8.64 -15.98 54.82
CA PRO A 754 9.55 -17.07 54.45
C PRO A 754 8.90 -18.46 54.47
N ALA A 755 7.84 -18.62 55.27
CA ALA A 755 7.07 -19.85 55.42
C ALA A 755 6.04 -20.07 54.29
N LEU A 756 5.85 -19.09 53.40
CA LEU A 756 4.87 -19.12 52.33
C LEU A 756 5.48 -18.55 51.03
N SER A 757 5.55 -19.37 49.98
CA SER A 757 6.02 -18.90 48.67
C SER A 757 5.06 -19.34 47.57
N ALA A 758 5.05 -18.61 46.46
CA ALA A 758 4.26 -18.97 45.28
C ALA A 758 5.19 -19.37 44.13
N ARG A 759 4.79 -20.37 43.34
CA ARG A 759 5.52 -20.74 42.10
C ARG A 759 5.42 -19.68 40.99
N GLU A 760 4.44 -18.78 41.10
CA GLU A 760 4.16 -17.70 40.15
C GLU A 760 3.76 -16.43 40.90
N LEU A 761 3.65 -15.29 40.19
CA LEU A 761 3.22 -14.03 40.81
C LEU A 761 1.88 -14.21 41.55
N PHE A 762 1.88 -13.84 42.83
CA PHE A 762 0.71 -13.92 43.70
C PHE A 762 0.47 -12.57 44.39
N SER A 763 -0.65 -11.93 44.09
CA SER A 763 -0.98 -10.62 44.64
C SER A 763 -1.77 -10.70 45.94
N LYS A 764 -1.42 -9.81 46.87
CA LYS A 764 -2.19 -9.47 48.05
C LYS A 764 -3.24 -8.39 47.71
N THR A 765 -4.11 -8.07 48.66
CA THR A 765 -5.16 -7.05 48.52
C THR A 765 -4.81 -5.70 49.16
N GLY A 766 -3.53 -5.46 49.47
CA GLY A 766 -3.05 -4.19 50.02
C GLY A 766 -2.79 -3.15 48.92
N SER A 767 -2.69 -1.87 49.32
CA SER A 767 -2.41 -0.78 48.40
C SER A 767 -1.48 0.28 49.01
N VAL A 768 -0.55 0.78 48.19
CA VAL A 768 0.31 1.93 48.48
C VAL A 768 -0.39 3.27 48.23
N VAL A 769 -1.50 3.27 47.50
CA VAL A 769 -2.18 4.48 47.02
C VAL A 769 -3.18 4.99 48.05
N ASP A 770 -3.27 6.30 48.21
CA ASP A 770 -4.35 6.94 48.97
C ASP A 770 -5.61 7.02 48.10
N PRO A 771 -6.66 6.22 48.39
CA PRO A 771 -7.85 6.15 47.55
C PRO A 771 -8.67 7.45 47.59
N THR A 772 -8.64 8.20 48.70
CA THR A 772 -9.37 9.47 48.82
C THR A 772 -8.70 10.55 47.98
N ALA A 773 -7.37 10.68 48.08
CA ALA A 773 -6.62 11.64 47.29
C ALA A 773 -6.70 11.32 45.79
N LEU A 774 -6.57 10.04 45.40
CA LEU A 774 -6.73 9.66 44.00
C LEU A 774 -8.15 9.89 43.49
N GLY A 775 -9.17 9.58 44.31
CA GLY A 775 -10.57 9.86 43.98
C GLY A 775 -10.85 11.33 43.70
N ALA A 776 -10.26 12.24 44.47
CA ALA A 776 -10.35 13.68 44.22
C ALA A 776 -9.67 14.10 42.90
N VAL A 777 -8.52 13.49 42.56
CA VAL A 777 -7.78 13.78 41.32
C VAL A 777 -8.57 13.35 40.08
N ILE A 778 -9.25 12.20 40.13
CA ILE A 778 -10.01 11.66 38.99
C ILE A 778 -11.51 12.02 39.04
N ALA A 779 -11.91 12.96 39.91
CA ALA A 779 -13.31 13.27 40.15
C ALA A 779 -14.05 13.80 38.91
N ASN A 780 -13.35 14.41 37.95
CA ASN A 780 -13.92 14.93 36.70
C ASN A 780 -13.80 13.96 35.51
N ALA A 781 -13.34 12.73 35.73
CA ALA A 781 -13.29 11.71 34.68
C ALA A 781 -14.70 11.20 34.36
N ASP A 782 -15.00 11.10 33.07
CA ASP A 782 -16.22 10.51 32.52
C ASP A 782 -16.15 8.97 32.62
N ILE A 783 -14.97 8.41 32.37
CA ILE A 783 -14.67 6.98 32.45
C ILE A 783 -13.41 6.76 33.29
N VAL A 784 -13.45 5.76 34.17
CA VAL A 784 -12.27 5.22 34.85
C VAL A 784 -11.92 3.87 34.24
N HIS A 785 -10.74 3.75 33.64
CA HIS A 785 -10.30 2.54 32.94
C HIS A 785 -9.13 1.87 33.64
N LEU A 786 -9.34 0.69 34.20
CA LEU A 786 -8.36 -0.06 34.97
C LEU A 786 -7.55 -1.02 34.08
N HIS A 787 -6.23 -1.00 34.23
CA HIS A 787 -5.28 -1.93 33.60
C HIS A 787 -4.29 -2.40 34.66
N TRP A 788 -4.21 -3.69 34.97
CA TRP A 788 -3.20 -4.27 35.88
C TRP A 788 -2.88 -3.42 37.14
N VAL A 789 -3.83 -3.37 38.06
CA VAL A 789 -3.85 -2.45 39.23
C VAL A 789 -3.38 -3.10 40.54
N VAL A 790 -2.42 -4.01 40.46
CA VAL A 790 -1.83 -4.71 41.62
C VAL A 790 -1.18 -3.72 42.58
N GLY A 791 -1.52 -3.79 43.87
CA GLY A 791 -0.98 -2.87 44.87
C GLY A 791 -1.49 -1.42 44.74
N MET A 792 -2.47 -1.19 43.86
CA MET A 792 -3.05 0.13 43.61
C MET A 792 -4.45 0.27 44.21
N LEU A 793 -5.29 -0.77 44.13
CA LEU A 793 -6.63 -0.75 44.69
C LEU A 793 -6.65 -1.09 46.18
N ASP A 794 -7.16 -0.17 47.00
CA ASP A 794 -7.53 -0.46 48.39
C ASP A 794 -8.95 -1.05 48.42
N TYR A 795 -9.05 -2.38 48.48
CA TYR A 795 -10.34 -3.08 48.36
C TYR A 795 -11.33 -2.76 49.50
N ASP A 796 -10.86 -2.41 50.70
CA ASP A 796 -11.76 -2.04 51.81
C ASP A 796 -12.44 -0.70 51.52
N ARG A 797 -11.66 0.23 50.97
CA ARG A 797 -12.03 1.62 50.70
C ARG A 797 -12.35 1.89 49.21
N ILE A 798 -12.54 0.85 48.40
CA ILE A 798 -12.72 0.95 46.95
C ILE A 798 -13.88 1.87 46.55
N ALA A 799 -14.90 1.95 47.40
CA ALA A 799 -16.08 2.76 47.19
C ALA A 799 -15.81 4.28 47.24
N GLU A 800 -14.71 4.70 47.88
CA GLU A 800 -14.27 6.11 47.86
C GLU A 800 -13.69 6.51 46.50
N LEU A 801 -13.22 5.53 45.72
CA LEU A 801 -12.59 5.73 44.42
C LEU A 801 -13.56 5.48 43.26
N LEU A 802 -14.37 4.41 43.34
CA LEU A 802 -15.06 3.85 42.17
C LEU A 802 -16.59 3.72 42.30
N ARG A 803 -17.20 3.99 43.45
CA ARG A 803 -18.63 3.66 43.72
C ARG A 803 -19.58 4.19 42.64
N ASP A 804 -19.47 5.49 42.35
CA ASP A 804 -20.38 6.22 41.47
C ASP A 804 -19.75 6.57 40.11
N LYS A 805 -18.64 5.91 39.77
CA LYS A 805 -17.93 6.12 38.51
C LYS A 805 -18.32 5.06 37.48
N PRO A 806 -18.46 5.43 36.19
CA PRO A 806 -18.42 4.48 35.10
C PRO A 806 -17.03 3.80 35.04
N VAL A 807 -16.96 2.50 35.34
CA VAL A 807 -15.68 1.77 35.39
C VAL A 807 -15.61 0.74 34.26
N VAL A 808 -14.49 0.73 33.56
CA VAL A 808 -14.10 -0.33 32.63
C VAL A 808 -12.82 -0.97 33.14
N TRP A 809 -12.71 -2.30 33.10
CA TRP A 809 -11.49 -3.00 33.52
C TRP A 809 -10.99 -3.96 32.45
N THR A 810 -9.85 -3.63 31.84
CA THR A 810 -9.14 -4.56 30.94
C THR A 810 -8.29 -5.54 31.73
N LEU A 811 -8.62 -6.82 31.63
CA LEU A 811 -7.94 -7.89 32.34
C LEU A 811 -6.77 -8.43 31.51
N HIS A 812 -5.55 -8.25 32.02
CA HIS A 812 -4.34 -8.78 31.39
C HIS A 812 -4.01 -10.20 31.84
N ASP A 813 -4.64 -10.65 32.94
CA ASP A 813 -4.43 -11.93 33.59
C ASP A 813 -5.68 -12.29 34.43
N MET A 814 -5.63 -13.41 35.16
CA MET A 814 -6.75 -13.92 35.97
C MET A 814 -6.85 -13.28 37.36
N ASN A 815 -5.96 -12.36 37.75
CA ASN A 815 -5.89 -11.92 39.14
C ASN A 815 -7.22 -11.33 39.66
N SER A 816 -7.94 -10.58 38.82
CA SER A 816 -9.21 -9.97 39.23
C SER A 816 -10.30 -11.00 39.60
N ILE A 817 -10.23 -12.21 39.05
CA ILE A 817 -11.20 -13.29 39.28
C ILE A 817 -10.72 -14.32 40.31
N THR A 818 -9.45 -14.30 40.71
CA THR A 818 -8.90 -15.24 41.71
C THR A 818 -8.65 -14.61 43.08
N GLY A 819 -8.34 -15.46 44.07
CA GLY A 819 -7.85 -15.07 45.39
C GLY A 819 -6.43 -14.48 45.41
N GLY A 820 -5.72 -14.36 44.29
CA GLY A 820 -4.42 -13.70 44.25
C GLY A 820 -3.46 -14.18 43.17
N CYS A 821 -3.62 -15.40 42.66
CA CYS A 821 -2.79 -15.89 41.55
C CYS A 821 -3.15 -15.19 40.23
N HIS A 822 -2.14 -14.90 39.41
CA HIS A 822 -2.34 -14.27 38.10
C HIS A 822 -2.70 -15.29 37.00
N TYR A 823 -2.28 -16.53 37.18
CA TYR A 823 -2.63 -17.68 36.33
C TYR A 823 -2.89 -18.87 37.26
N SER A 824 -3.82 -19.75 36.93
CA SER A 824 -4.32 -20.74 37.89
C SER A 824 -3.61 -22.10 37.81
N GLU A 825 -2.78 -22.33 36.80
CA GLU A 825 -2.20 -23.63 36.45
C GLU A 825 -3.24 -24.75 36.42
N GLY A 826 -4.44 -24.45 35.88
CA GLY A 826 -5.56 -25.40 35.77
C GLY A 826 -6.47 -25.48 37.00
N CYS A 827 -6.22 -24.71 38.06
CA CYS A 827 -7.13 -24.62 39.20
C CYS A 827 -8.42 -23.87 38.83
N THR A 828 -9.58 -24.41 39.22
CA THR A 828 -10.92 -23.85 38.95
C THR A 828 -11.59 -23.21 40.18
N GLY A 829 -10.87 -23.05 41.30
CA GLY A 829 -11.43 -22.48 42.53
C GLY A 829 -12.07 -21.09 42.35
N TYR A 830 -11.64 -20.31 41.37
CA TYR A 830 -12.22 -19.00 41.04
C TYR A 830 -13.70 -19.05 40.58
N GLU A 831 -14.19 -20.23 40.14
CA GLU A 831 -15.60 -20.44 39.76
C GLU A 831 -16.53 -20.42 40.98
N LYS A 832 -16.02 -20.75 42.17
CA LYS A 832 -16.81 -20.83 43.42
C LYS A 832 -16.21 -19.94 44.49
N GLU A 833 -15.13 -20.40 45.11
CA GLU A 833 -14.36 -19.69 46.11
C GLU A 833 -12.91 -20.18 46.06
N CYS A 834 -11.95 -19.25 46.10
CA CYS A 834 -10.55 -19.64 46.13
C CYS A 834 -10.16 -20.07 47.53
N ASP A 835 -9.80 -21.33 47.71
CA ASP A 835 -9.22 -21.86 48.95
C ASP A 835 -8.12 -22.87 48.60
N ASN A 836 -7.19 -23.13 49.53
CA ASN A 836 -6.10 -24.11 49.39
C ASN A 836 -5.34 -24.02 48.04
N CYS A 837 -4.83 -22.83 47.71
CA CYS A 837 -4.25 -22.56 46.39
C CYS A 837 -3.02 -23.46 46.10
N PRO A 838 -3.03 -24.24 44.99
CA PRO A 838 -1.96 -25.19 44.68
C PRO A 838 -0.63 -24.54 44.27
N LEU A 839 -0.63 -23.22 44.02
CA LEU A 839 0.58 -22.46 43.72
C LEU A 839 1.38 -22.10 44.97
N LEU A 840 0.76 -22.14 46.15
CA LEU A 840 1.39 -21.79 47.41
C LEU A 840 2.07 -23.00 48.05
N THR A 841 3.31 -22.82 48.51
CA THR A 841 4.04 -23.79 49.31
C THR A 841 3.80 -23.47 50.79
N GLY A 842 2.77 -24.08 51.39
CA GLY A 842 2.42 -23.92 52.81
C GLY A 842 0.92 -23.69 53.03
N PRO A 843 0.35 -24.13 54.18
CA PRO A 843 -1.06 -23.88 54.49
C PRO A 843 -1.29 -22.37 54.68
N SER A 844 -2.29 -21.81 53.98
CA SER A 844 -2.59 -20.38 54.07
C SER A 844 -4.05 -20.11 53.69
N ASP A 845 -4.71 -19.29 54.51
CA ASP A 845 -6.05 -18.76 54.23
C ASP A 845 -6.03 -17.48 53.37
N LEU A 846 -4.84 -17.04 52.94
CA LEU A 846 -4.63 -15.85 52.14
C LEU A 846 -5.49 -15.83 50.86
N PRO A 847 -5.58 -16.91 50.05
CA PRO A 847 -6.40 -16.92 48.84
C PRO A 847 -7.89 -16.66 49.15
N HIS A 848 -8.41 -17.30 50.20
CA HIS A 848 -9.82 -17.20 50.58
C HIS A 848 -10.16 -15.82 51.16
N LYS A 849 -9.30 -15.28 52.03
CA LYS A 849 -9.44 -13.91 52.55
C LYS A 849 -9.44 -12.87 51.42
N ALA A 850 -8.50 -12.98 50.50
CA ALA A 850 -8.39 -12.08 49.37
C ALA A 850 -9.59 -12.18 48.42
N TRP A 851 -10.06 -13.40 48.12
CA TRP A 851 -11.27 -13.63 47.34
C TRP A 851 -12.51 -12.98 47.99
N LYS A 852 -12.73 -13.23 49.30
CA LYS A 852 -13.85 -12.66 50.05
C LYS A 852 -13.81 -11.13 50.07
N LYS A 853 -12.61 -10.56 50.22
CA LYS A 853 -12.40 -9.11 50.20
C LYS A 853 -12.72 -8.51 48.83
N LYS A 854 -12.28 -9.15 47.73
CA LYS A 854 -12.62 -8.74 46.36
C LYS A 854 -14.13 -8.81 46.11
N GLN A 855 -14.79 -9.89 46.54
CA GLN A 855 -16.24 -10.05 46.43
C GLN A 855 -16.99 -8.89 47.08
N GLN A 856 -16.64 -8.56 48.33
CA GLN A 856 -17.24 -7.45 49.07
C GLN A 856 -16.94 -6.09 48.44
N ALA A 857 -15.74 -5.92 47.87
CA ALA A 857 -15.32 -4.69 47.22
C ALA A 857 -16.07 -4.45 45.90
N PHE A 858 -16.13 -5.48 45.03
CA PHE A 858 -16.78 -5.38 43.72
C PHE A 858 -18.28 -5.16 43.83
N ALA A 859 -18.93 -5.69 44.88
CA ALA A 859 -20.34 -5.42 45.17
C ALA A 859 -20.64 -3.93 45.43
N LYS A 860 -19.64 -3.12 45.81
CA LYS A 860 -19.80 -1.68 46.06
C LYS A 860 -19.67 -0.81 44.80
N ILE A 861 -19.28 -1.39 43.66
CA ILE A 861 -19.11 -0.66 42.39
C ILE A 861 -20.41 -0.79 41.57
N LYS A 862 -21.05 0.36 41.29
CA LYS A 862 -22.35 0.40 40.59
C LYS A 862 -22.23 0.01 39.12
N SER A 863 -21.33 0.68 38.39
CA SER A 863 -21.08 0.46 36.96
C SER A 863 -19.69 -0.13 36.78
N LEU A 864 -19.62 -1.39 36.34
CA LEU A 864 -18.36 -2.09 36.07
C LEU A 864 -18.53 -3.05 34.90
N ASP A 865 -17.82 -2.73 33.82
CA ASP A 865 -17.71 -3.56 32.62
C ASP A 865 -16.29 -4.12 32.51
N VAL A 866 -16.18 -5.35 32.00
CA VAL A 866 -14.93 -6.09 31.91
C VAL A 866 -14.53 -6.24 30.45
N ILE A 867 -13.29 -5.89 30.12
CA ILE A 867 -12.68 -6.16 28.81
C ILE A 867 -11.68 -7.31 28.97
N CYS A 868 -11.82 -8.31 28.12
CA CYS A 868 -10.88 -9.43 27.99
C CYS A 868 -10.19 -9.36 26.60
N PRO A 869 -8.85 -9.44 26.55
CA PRO A 869 -8.10 -9.53 25.29
C PRO A 869 -8.30 -10.82 24.49
N SER A 870 -8.89 -11.85 25.08
CA SER A 870 -9.15 -13.16 24.46
C SER A 870 -10.48 -13.74 24.89
N GLU A 871 -11.07 -14.60 24.05
CA GLU A 871 -12.25 -15.40 24.41
C GLU A 871 -11.95 -16.41 25.52
N TRP A 872 -10.69 -16.90 25.60
CA TRP A 872 -10.27 -17.79 26.68
C TRP A 872 -10.44 -17.13 28.05
N LEU A 873 -9.89 -15.93 28.24
CA LEU A 873 -10.03 -15.21 29.51
C LEU A 873 -11.48 -14.76 29.75
N ALA A 874 -12.20 -14.37 28.69
CA ALA A 874 -13.62 -14.04 28.80
C ALA A 874 -14.46 -15.22 29.30
N GLY A 875 -14.15 -16.45 28.85
CA GLY A 875 -14.73 -17.68 29.37
C GLY A 875 -14.50 -17.86 30.87
N CYS A 876 -13.25 -17.69 31.33
CA CYS A 876 -12.92 -17.73 32.76
C CYS A 876 -13.67 -16.67 33.57
N VAL A 877 -13.78 -15.44 33.07
CA VAL A 877 -14.50 -14.36 33.76
C VAL A 877 -15.99 -14.69 33.88
N ARG A 878 -16.63 -15.15 32.81
CA ARG A 878 -18.05 -15.52 32.79
C ARG A 878 -18.37 -16.65 33.78
N GLN A 879 -17.43 -17.57 34.02
CA GLN A 879 -17.57 -18.66 34.98
C GLN A 879 -17.18 -18.25 36.42
N SER A 880 -16.51 -17.12 36.61
CA SER A 880 -16.01 -16.71 37.91
C SER A 880 -17.12 -16.25 38.87
N SER A 881 -16.96 -16.55 40.16
CA SER A 881 -17.88 -16.08 41.19
C SER A 881 -17.72 -14.60 41.54
N LEU A 882 -16.61 -13.96 41.13
CA LEU A 882 -16.32 -12.54 41.42
C LEU A 882 -16.87 -11.58 40.36
N LEU A 883 -16.77 -11.92 39.08
CA LEU A 883 -17.13 -11.04 37.97
C LEU A 883 -18.10 -11.67 36.95
N GLY A 884 -18.53 -12.92 37.12
CA GLY A 884 -19.41 -13.61 36.17
C GLY A 884 -20.79 -12.97 35.99
N ASN A 885 -21.21 -12.08 36.89
CA ASN A 885 -22.45 -11.30 36.77
C ASN A 885 -22.26 -9.91 36.13
N ARG A 886 -21.04 -9.56 35.70
CA ARG A 886 -20.73 -8.29 35.02
C ARG A 886 -20.75 -8.47 33.51
N GLN A 887 -20.88 -7.37 32.77
CA GLN A 887 -20.78 -7.40 31.32
C GLN A 887 -19.35 -7.68 30.88
N VAL A 888 -19.17 -8.59 29.93
CA VAL A 888 -17.85 -9.06 29.45
C VAL A 888 -17.74 -8.82 27.96
N HIS A 889 -16.75 -8.02 27.58
CA HIS A 889 -16.44 -7.62 26.21
C HIS A 889 -15.10 -8.20 25.78
N VAL A 890 -15.01 -8.68 24.54
CA VAL A 890 -13.75 -9.19 23.98
C VAL A 890 -13.15 -8.17 23.03
N ILE A 891 -12.10 -7.50 23.50
CA ILE A 891 -11.37 -6.47 22.76
C ILE A 891 -9.87 -6.76 22.86
N PRO A 892 -9.22 -7.15 21.74
CA PRO A 892 -7.79 -7.43 21.72
C PRO A 892 -6.94 -6.24 22.20
N ASN A 893 -5.78 -6.55 22.77
CA ASN A 893 -4.80 -5.52 23.13
C ASN A 893 -4.32 -4.78 21.88
N LEU A 894 -4.07 -3.47 22.02
CA LEU A 894 -3.47 -2.69 20.93
C LEU A 894 -2.03 -3.15 20.70
N PHE A 895 -1.70 -3.41 19.44
CA PHE A 895 -0.40 -3.91 19.02
C PHE A 895 0.18 -3.01 17.91
N PRO A 896 1.49 -2.68 17.92
CA PRO A 896 2.11 -1.84 16.91
C PRO A 896 2.31 -2.67 15.63
N SER A 897 1.25 -2.75 14.83
CA SER A 897 1.23 -3.57 13.62
C SER A 897 2.27 -3.15 12.58
N ASP A 898 2.80 -1.93 12.68
CA ASP A 898 3.70 -1.36 11.69
C ASP A 898 5.19 -1.63 12.01
N ASP A 899 5.49 -2.13 13.22
CA ASP A 899 6.85 -2.49 13.63
C ASP A 899 7.26 -3.90 13.13
N PHE A 900 6.28 -4.74 12.76
CA PHE A 900 6.46 -6.15 12.41
C PHE A 900 5.83 -6.46 11.06
N GLU A 901 6.67 -6.76 10.06
CA GLU A 901 6.21 -7.09 8.71
C GLU A 901 6.92 -8.34 8.16
N PRO A 902 6.30 -9.05 7.20
CA PRO A 902 6.95 -10.19 6.56
C PRO A 902 8.18 -9.71 5.79
N ILE A 903 9.35 -10.18 6.20
CA ILE A 903 10.62 -9.90 5.52
C ILE A 903 11.05 -11.17 4.78
N ASN A 904 11.69 -11.01 3.61
CA ASN A 904 12.30 -12.13 2.92
C ASN A 904 13.28 -12.86 3.87
N LYS A 905 13.05 -14.14 4.07
CA LYS A 905 13.80 -14.98 5.03
C LYS A 905 15.31 -15.01 4.75
N ILE A 906 15.72 -14.99 3.47
CA ILE A 906 17.14 -14.98 3.09
C ILE A 906 17.78 -13.66 3.49
N VAL A 907 17.07 -12.54 3.24
CA VAL A 907 17.51 -11.21 3.67
C VAL A 907 17.65 -11.16 5.19
N ALA A 908 16.63 -11.58 5.93
CA ALA A 908 16.65 -11.58 7.39
C ALA A 908 17.81 -12.42 7.96
N ARG A 909 18.06 -13.61 7.38
CA ARG A 909 19.18 -14.47 7.79
C ARG A 909 20.54 -13.83 7.50
N ARG A 910 20.75 -13.24 6.32
CA ARG A 910 22.00 -12.55 5.98
C ARG A 910 22.25 -11.39 6.94
N THR A 911 21.24 -10.57 7.21
CA THR A 911 21.35 -9.42 8.13
C THR A 911 21.73 -9.86 9.56
N LEU A 912 21.26 -11.02 9.99
CA LEU A 912 21.51 -11.54 11.34
C LEU A 912 22.72 -12.49 11.44
N GLY A 913 23.41 -12.79 10.33
CA GLY A 913 24.50 -13.75 10.30
C GLY A 913 24.07 -15.20 10.55
N LEU A 914 22.82 -15.56 10.22
CA LEU A 914 22.24 -16.89 10.42
C LEU A 914 22.43 -17.79 9.17
N PRO A 915 22.52 -19.12 9.34
CA PRO A 915 22.77 -20.03 8.24
C PRO A 915 21.63 -20.07 7.21
N LEU A 916 21.97 -19.97 5.92
CA LEU A 916 20.99 -19.92 4.83
C LEU A 916 20.41 -21.30 4.50
N ASN A 917 21.20 -22.36 4.65
CA ASN A 917 20.87 -23.74 4.27
C ASN A 917 20.22 -24.59 5.38
N LYS A 918 20.01 -24.03 6.57
CA LYS A 918 19.45 -24.75 7.73
C LYS A 918 17.96 -24.45 7.94
N LYS A 919 17.30 -25.33 8.70
CA LYS A 919 15.93 -25.16 9.17
C LYS A 919 15.94 -24.53 10.57
N LEU A 920 15.29 -23.40 10.76
CA LEU A 920 15.38 -22.63 11.99
C LEU A 920 14.07 -22.63 12.77
N ILE A 921 14.10 -23.08 14.03
CA ILE A 921 13.01 -22.93 14.99
C ILE A 921 13.33 -21.74 15.87
N VAL A 922 12.42 -20.78 15.99
CA VAL A 922 12.59 -19.64 16.92
C VAL A 922 11.65 -19.75 18.11
N PHE A 923 12.16 -19.40 19.29
CA PHE A 923 11.38 -19.26 20.51
C PHE A 923 11.99 -18.16 21.40
N GLY A 924 11.15 -17.47 22.17
CA GLY A 924 11.60 -16.47 23.13
C GLY A 924 10.94 -16.62 24.49
N ALA A 925 11.74 -16.50 25.55
CA ALA A 925 11.28 -16.50 26.94
C ALA A 925 12.25 -15.76 27.86
N ASP A 926 11.70 -15.15 28.91
CA ASP A 926 12.48 -14.51 29.97
C ASP A 926 13.22 -15.58 30.82
N SER A 927 12.49 -16.62 31.25
CA SER A 927 13.03 -17.80 31.92
C SER A 927 12.36 -19.08 31.42
N LEU A 928 13.16 -20.14 31.32
CA LEU A 928 12.73 -21.48 30.94
C LEU A 928 12.30 -22.36 32.13
N ASP A 929 12.60 -21.93 33.35
CA ASP A 929 12.20 -22.61 34.58
C ASP A 929 10.76 -22.27 34.97
N ASN A 930 10.19 -21.26 34.31
CA ASN A 930 8.79 -20.92 34.44
C ASN A 930 7.93 -22.02 33.76
N ARG A 931 7.30 -22.86 34.59
CA ARG A 931 6.40 -23.95 34.16
C ARG A 931 5.30 -23.47 33.22
N ARG A 932 4.73 -22.29 33.45
CA ARG A 932 3.68 -21.69 32.61
C ARG A 932 4.14 -21.45 31.18
N LYS A 933 5.42 -21.09 30.98
CA LYS A 933 6.00 -20.86 29.64
C LYS A 933 6.38 -22.13 28.88
N GLY A 934 6.37 -23.30 29.53
CA GLY A 934 6.47 -24.60 28.87
C GLY A 934 7.86 -24.98 28.37
N GLY A 935 8.93 -24.50 29.01
CA GLY A 935 10.30 -24.84 28.63
C GLY A 935 10.62 -26.35 28.75
N ASP A 936 9.99 -27.04 29.70
CA ASP A 936 10.03 -28.50 29.86
C ASP A 936 9.40 -29.23 28.66
N ILE A 937 8.24 -28.76 28.19
CA ILE A 937 7.55 -29.31 27.02
C ILE A 937 8.37 -29.06 25.75
N LEU A 938 8.94 -27.87 25.58
CA LEU A 938 9.79 -27.58 24.42
C LEU A 938 10.97 -28.55 24.36
N ARG A 939 11.66 -28.77 25.49
CA ARG A 939 12.77 -29.73 25.58
C ARG A 939 12.33 -31.15 25.23
N ALA A 940 11.18 -31.60 25.75
CA ALA A 940 10.62 -32.91 25.40
C ALA A 940 10.28 -33.01 23.91
N SER A 941 9.68 -31.97 23.34
CA SER A 941 9.29 -31.90 21.92
C SER A 941 10.50 -31.96 20.98
N LEU A 942 11.58 -31.23 21.31
CA LEU A 942 12.82 -31.25 20.53
C LEU A 942 13.52 -32.62 20.58
N LYS A 943 13.43 -33.37 21.69
CA LYS A 943 13.91 -34.76 21.76
C LYS A 943 13.15 -35.67 20.79
N HIS A 944 11.82 -35.53 20.71
CA HIS A 944 11.02 -36.25 19.71
C HIS A 944 11.38 -35.84 18.28
N LEU A 945 11.62 -34.55 18.03
CA LEU A 945 11.94 -34.03 16.70
C LEU A 945 13.25 -34.63 16.13
N ARG A 946 14.29 -34.83 16.97
CA ARG A 946 15.60 -35.34 16.52
C ARG A 946 15.55 -36.75 15.95
N VAL A 947 14.65 -37.60 16.46
CA VAL A 947 14.50 -38.99 15.99
C VAL A 947 13.57 -39.12 14.79
N MET A 948 12.97 -38.01 14.32
CA MET A 948 12.09 -38.00 13.15
C MET A 948 12.89 -37.85 11.83
N PRO A 949 12.44 -38.48 10.72
CA PRO A 949 13.15 -38.41 9.44
C PRO A 949 13.33 -36.98 8.90
N ARG A 950 14.48 -36.71 8.25
CA ARG A 950 14.80 -35.44 7.55
C ARG A 950 14.92 -34.19 8.45
N MET A 951 15.33 -34.39 9.71
CA MET A 951 15.51 -33.32 10.72
C MET A 951 16.97 -33.10 11.17
N ALA A 952 17.95 -33.64 10.44
CA ALA A 952 19.38 -33.48 10.75
C ALA A 952 19.92 -32.04 10.61
N ASP A 953 19.22 -31.18 9.86
CA ASP A 953 19.62 -29.78 9.57
C ASP A 953 18.80 -28.74 10.34
N VAL A 954 18.20 -29.12 11.48
CA VAL A 954 17.40 -28.21 12.31
C VAL A 954 18.27 -27.57 13.39
N GLU A 955 18.18 -26.26 13.51
CA GLU A 955 18.88 -25.45 14.52
C GLU A 955 17.88 -24.50 15.20
N VAL A 956 18.21 -24.04 16.40
CA VAL A 956 17.32 -23.22 17.23
C VAL A 956 17.84 -21.79 17.29
N VAL A 957 16.96 -20.81 17.10
CA VAL A 957 17.22 -19.39 17.35
C VAL A 957 16.51 -19.02 18.65
N PHE A 958 17.25 -18.45 19.60
CA PHE A 958 16.72 -18.10 20.91
C PHE A 958 16.97 -16.63 21.23
N PHE A 959 15.96 -15.95 21.76
CA PHE A 959 16.08 -14.59 22.31
C PHE A 959 15.42 -14.52 23.69
N GLY A 960 16.04 -13.83 24.65
CA GLY A 960 15.59 -13.81 26.04
C GLY A 960 16.70 -13.64 27.07
N GLY A 961 16.32 -13.63 28.35
CA GLY A 961 17.21 -13.36 29.48
C GLY A 961 17.96 -14.57 30.05
N SER A 962 17.72 -15.78 29.53
CA SER A 962 18.30 -17.04 30.05
C SER A 962 19.21 -17.73 29.02
N GLN A 963 20.15 -18.56 29.47
CA GLN A 963 20.86 -19.47 28.58
C GLN A 963 20.03 -20.74 28.34
N LEU A 964 19.98 -21.18 27.09
CA LEU A 964 19.24 -22.36 26.68
C LEU A 964 20.21 -23.50 26.39
N ASP A 965 20.33 -24.45 27.33
CA ASP A 965 21.06 -25.68 27.11
C ASP A 965 20.14 -26.71 26.42
N LEU A 966 20.43 -26.96 25.14
CA LEU A 966 19.76 -27.93 24.31
C LEU A 966 20.80 -28.82 23.65
N ASP A 967 20.42 -30.08 23.45
CA ASP A 967 21.20 -31.06 22.69
C ASP A 967 21.04 -30.83 21.16
N MET A 968 21.09 -29.56 20.72
CA MET A 968 21.00 -29.06 19.33
C MET A 968 21.74 -27.73 19.20
N PRO A 969 22.25 -27.35 18.02
CA PRO A 969 22.87 -26.04 17.84
C PRO A 969 21.88 -24.89 18.14
N VAL A 970 22.31 -23.93 18.97
CA VAL A 970 21.52 -22.76 19.37
C VAL A 970 22.23 -21.47 18.98
N HIS A 971 21.51 -20.60 18.26
CA HIS A 971 21.89 -19.23 17.96
C HIS A 971 21.25 -18.30 18.99
N SER A 972 22.03 -17.83 19.96
CA SER A 972 21.54 -16.91 20.98
C SER A 972 21.61 -15.46 20.49
N MET A 973 20.45 -14.79 20.49
CA MET A 973 20.30 -13.39 20.10
C MET A 973 20.32 -12.43 21.30
N GLY A 974 20.40 -12.97 22.53
CA GLY A 974 20.35 -12.21 23.78
C GLY A 974 18.99 -11.56 24.04
N TYR A 975 18.98 -10.59 24.95
CA TYR A 975 17.80 -9.76 25.22
C TYR A 975 17.63 -8.71 24.11
N VAL A 976 16.46 -8.65 23.49
CA VAL A 976 16.17 -7.77 22.33
C VAL A 976 15.02 -6.84 22.67
N ASN A 977 15.28 -5.53 22.61
CA ASN A 977 14.29 -4.47 22.86
C ASN A 977 13.89 -3.70 21.59
N ASP A 978 14.65 -3.85 20.51
CA ASP A 978 14.39 -3.19 19.24
C ASP A 978 13.35 -4.01 18.43
N PRO A 979 12.15 -3.46 18.16
CA PRO A 979 11.12 -4.17 17.42
C PRO A 979 11.55 -4.60 16.01
N HIS A 980 12.36 -3.80 15.31
CA HIS A 980 12.80 -4.14 13.95
C HIS A 980 13.76 -5.33 13.95
N ARG A 981 14.75 -5.33 14.85
CA ARG A 981 15.62 -6.50 15.04
C ARG A 981 14.82 -7.74 15.48
N LEU A 982 13.82 -7.57 16.33
CA LEU A 982 12.97 -8.68 16.76
C LEU A 982 12.13 -9.23 15.59
N SER A 983 11.59 -8.37 14.73
CA SER A 983 10.89 -8.78 13.51
C SER A 983 11.81 -9.55 12.56
N LEU A 984 13.06 -9.11 12.36
CA LEU A 984 14.07 -9.85 11.60
C LEU A 984 14.34 -11.25 12.19
N ILE A 985 14.43 -11.36 13.52
CA ILE A 985 14.67 -12.64 14.20
C ILE A 985 13.52 -13.61 13.93
N TYR A 986 12.27 -13.14 14.03
CA TYR A 986 11.12 -13.96 13.68
C TYR A 986 11.12 -14.35 12.20
N ALA A 987 11.31 -13.38 11.29
CA ALA A 987 11.26 -13.59 9.84
C ALA A 987 12.38 -14.52 9.32
N ALA A 988 13.54 -14.56 9.99
CA ALA A 988 14.62 -15.47 9.66
C ALA A 988 14.27 -16.95 9.93
N ALA A 989 13.34 -17.21 10.85
CA ALA A 989 12.96 -18.55 11.26
C ALA A 989 11.94 -19.21 10.32
N ASP A 990 11.94 -20.54 10.30
CA ASP A 990 10.96 -21.32 9.55
C ASP A 990 9.67 -21.56 10.36
N VAL A 991 9.79 -21.62 11.69
CA VAL A 991 8.67 -21.80 12.59
C VAL A 991 8.93 -21.12 13.94
N PHE A 992 7.91 -20.52 14.52
CA PHE A 992 7.89 -20.06 15.90
C PHE A 992 7.26 -21.12 16.80
N ALA A 993 7.98 -21.58 17.82
CA ALA A 993 7.46 -22.51 18.81
C ALA A 993 6.86 -21.73 19.99
N PHE A 994 5.58 -21.93 20.31
CA PHE A 994 4.91 -21.31 21.44
C PHE A 994 4.35 -22.38 22.42
N PRO A 995 5.20 -22.93 23.31
CA PRO A 995 4.86 -24.06 24.18
C PRO A 995 4.13 -23.66 25.48
N SER A 996 3.61 -22.43 25.59
CA SER A 996 3.04 -21.93 26.86
C SER A 996 1.75 -22.67 27.24
N ARG A 997 1.62 -22.99 28.53
CA ARG A 997 0.43 -23.61 29.14
C ARG A 997 -0.67 -22.61 29.45
N GLU A 998 -0.29 -21.40 29.85
CA GLU A 998 -1.23 -20.30 30.07
C GLU A 998 -0.59 -18.97 29.66
N ASP A 999 -1.29 -18.25 28.82
CA ASP A 999 -1.03 -16.86 28.47
C ASP A 999 -2.34 -16.29 27.94
N ASN A 1000 -2.61 -15.00 28.14
CA ASN A 1000 -3.88 -14.41 27.74
C ASN A 1000 -3.85 -13.91 26.29
N ALA A 1001 -2.94 -12.98 26.01
CA ALA A 1001 -2.73 -12.41 24.68
C ALA A 1001 -1.21 -12.32 24.43
N PRO A 1002 -0.55 -13.45 24.16
CA PRO A 1002 0.91 -13.53 24.05
C PRO A 1002 1.43 -12.64 22.92
N GLN A 1003 2.16 -11.60 23.29
CA GLN A 1003 2.75 -10.65 22.34
C GLN A 1003 3.72 -11.36 21.38
N THR A 1004 4.57 -12.26 21.86
CA THR A 1004 5.55 -12.96 21.02
C THR A 1004 4.94 -13.82 19.93
N LEU A 1005 3.76 -14.41 20.19
CA LEU A 1005 3.02 -15.14 19.16
C LEU A 1005 2.52 -14.18 18.07
N ILE A 1006 1.90 -13.07 18.49
CA ILE A 1006 1.39 -12.06 17.57
C ILE A 1006 2.52 -11.47 16.73
N GLU A 1007 3.66 -11.14 17.34
CA GLU A 1007 4.86 -10.62 16.69
C GLU A 1007 5.43 -11.57 15.64
N ALA A 1008 5.57 -12.86 16.00
CA ALA A 1008 6.07 -13.87 15.09
C ALA A 1008 5.15 -14.03 13.87
N MET A 1009 3.84 -14.11 14.11
CA MET A 1009 2.85 -14.20 13.04
C MET A 1009 2.85 -12.93 12.17
N MET A 1010 2.92 -11.74 12.76
CA MET A 1010 3.03 -10.47 12.03
C MET A 1010 4.34 -10.37 11.22
N SER A 1011 5.42 -11.03 11.65
CA SER A 1011 6.66 -11.10 10.88
C SER A 1011 6.62 -12.16 9.76
N GLY A 1012 5.45 -12.76 9.50
CA GLY A 1012 5.26 -13.78 8.47
C GLY A 1012 5.68 -15.19 8.88
N THR A 1013 5.92 -15.43 10.17
CA THR A 1013 6.41 -16.73 10.67
C THR A 1013 5.25 -17.59 11.12
N THR A 1014 5.23 -18.83 10.65
CA THR A 1014 4.23 -19.83 11.06
C THR A 1014 4.45 -20.23 12.51
N ALA A 1015 3.40 -20.36 13.32
CA ALA A 1015 3.51 -20.73 14.72
C ALA A 1015 2.96 -22.14 15.01
N VAL A 1016 3.56 -22.81 16.00
CA VAL A 1016 3.05 -24.05 16.62
C VAL A 1016 2.78 -23.78 18.08
N ALA A 1017 1.56 -24.00 18.55
CA ALA A 1017 1.08 -23.55 19.85
C ALA A 1017 0.04 -24.48 20.49
N PHE A 1018 -0.17 -24.37 21.80
CA PHE A 1018 -1.32 -24.97 22.50
C PHE A 1018 -2.56 -24.05 22.45
N PRO A 1019 -3.80 -24.58 22.62
CA PRO A 1019 -5.03 -23.81 22.53
C PRO A 1019 -5.27 -22.96 23.80
N VAL A 1020 -4.41 -21.97 24.04
CA VAL A 1020 -4.40 -21.12 25.24
C VAL A 1020 -4.51 -19.64 24.86
N GLY A 1021 -5.14 -18.83 25.70
CA GLY A 1021 -5.32 -17.40 25.40
C GLY A 1021 -6.04 -17.16 24.06
N ASN A 1022 -5.55 -16.20 23.28
CA ASN A 1022 -6.05 -15.92 21.94
C ASN A 1022 -5.43 -16.78 20.83
N VAL A 1023 -4.70 -17.87 21.15
CA VAL A 1023 -4.11 -18.75 20.11
C VAL A 1023 -5.18 -19.28 19.16
N ILE A 1024 -6.34 -19.70 19.67
CA ILE A 1024 -7.43 -20.25 18.84
C ILE A 1024 -8.11 -19.20 17.96
N GLU A 1025 -7.95 -17.92 18.31
CA GLU A 1025 -8.46 -16.78 17.54
C GLU A 1025 -7.47 -16.38 16.42
N LEU A 1026 -6.18 -16.66 16.63
CA LEU A 1026 -5.09 -16.32 15.72
C LEU A 1026 -4.70 -17.47 14.78
N ILE A 1027 -4.65 -18.70 15.28
CA ILE A 1027 -4.19 -19.87 14.53
C ILE A 1027 -5.39 -20.69 14.04
N LYS A 1028 -5.46 -20.87 12.72
CA LYS A 1028 -6.29 -21.89 12.08
C LYS A 1028 -5.44 -23.13 11.86
N HIS A 1029 -5.74 -24.20 12.58
CA HIS A 1029 -4.96 -25.44 12.57
C HIS A 1029 -4.73 -25.94 11.13
N LYS A 1030 -3.46 -26.15 10.78
CA LYS A 1030 -2.95 -26.55 9.45
C LYS A 1030 -3.20 -25.57 8.30
N ASP A 1031 -3.68 -24.36 8.58
CA ASP A 1031 -3.85 -23.29 7.58
C ASP A 1031 -2.89 -22.12 7.83
N THR A 1032 -2.91 -21.53 9.03
CA THR A 1032 -2.02 -20.40 9.42
C THR A 1032 -0.96 -20.80 10.43
N GLY A 1033 -1.12 -21.97 11.06
CA GLY A 1033 -0.22 -22.52 12.07
C GLY A 1033 -0.72 -23.87 12.54
N TYR A 1034 -0.09 -24.43 13.57
CA TYR A 1034 -0.48 -25.71 14.14
C TYR A 1034 -0.91 -25.55 15.59
N ILE A 1035 -2.15 -25.94 15.89
CA ILE A 1035 -2.61 -26.09 17.28
C ILE A 1035 -2.35 -27.54 17.71
N ALA A 1036 -1.43 -27.73 18.65
CA ALA A 1036 -1.13 -29.03 19.24
C ALA A 1036 -2.11 -29.37 20.36
N ARG A 1037 -2.29 -30.67 20.64
CA ARG A 1037 -3.03 -31.15 21.81
C ARG A 1037 -2.38 -30.60 23.09
N TYR A 1038 -3.19 -30.08 24.00
CA TYR A 1038 -2.73 -29.40 25.21
C TYR A 1038 -1.73 -30.26 26.03
N GLU A 1039 -0.55 -29.70 26.31
CA GLU A 1039 0.58 -30.35 27.01
C GLU A 1039 1.16 -31.63 26.36
N ASP A 1040 0.82 -31.93 25.11
CA ASP A 1040 1.35 -33.09 24.39
C ASP A 1040 2.63 -32.74 23.60
N ALA A 1041 3.78 -33.11 24.16
CA ALA A 1041 5.09 -32.86 23.55
C ALA A 1041 5.30 -33.63 22.22
N GLU A 1042 4.68 -34.79 22.04
CA GLU A 1042 4.82 -35.58 20.81
C GLU A 1042 4.02 -34.94 19.68
N ASP A 1043 2.78 -34.51 19.95
CA ASP A 1043 1.98 -33.79 18.96
C ASP A 1043 2.53 -32.39 18.66
N PHE A 1044 3.11 -31.72 19.66
CA PHE A 1044 3.84 -30.47 19.44
C PHE A 1044 5.02 -30.67 18.48
N ALA A 1045 5.80 -31.75 18.65
CA ALA A 1045 6.87 -32.12 17.72
C ALA A 1045 6.36 -32.42 16.31
N LYS A 1046 5.21 -33.09 16.16
CA LYS A 1046 4.55 -33.29 14.86
C LYS A 1046 4.15 -31.96 14.21
N GLY A 1047 3.67 -31.01 15.00
CA GLY A 1047 3.39 -29.64 14.55
C GLY A 1047 4.64 -28.93 14.03
N LEU A 1048 5.77 -29.06 14.73
CA LEU A 1048 7.06 -28.53 14.27
C LEU A 1048 7.50 -29.17 12.96
N VAL A 1049 7.40 -30.50 12.82
CA VAL A 1049 7.70 -31.19 11.55
C VAL A 1049 6.83 -30.68 10.40
N TRP A 1050 5.53 -30.50 10.65
CA TRP A 1050 4.59 -29.96 9.67
C TRP A 1050 4.97 -28.55 9.21
N ALA A 1051 5.39 -27.69 10.15
CA ALA A 1051 5.81 -26.32 9.84
C ALA A 1051 7.17 -26.29 9.10
N LEU A 1052 8.08 -27.21 9.43
CA LEU A 1052 9.43 -27.33 8.85
C LEU A 1052 9.47 -28.11 7.53
N ALA A 1053 8.33 -28.61 7.04
CA ALA A 1053 8.25 -29.34 5.78
C ALA A 1053 8.36 -28.38 4.59
N ALA A 1054 9.37 -28.59 3.74
CA ALA A 1054 9.64 -27.78 2.54
C ALA A 1054 9.54 -26.26 2.81
N PRO A 1055 10.38 -25.70 3.70
CA PRO A 1055 10.24 -24.35 4.26
C PRO A 1055 10.36 -23.21 3.22
N ARG A 1056 10.84 -23.54 2.01
CA ARG A 1056 10.97 -22.65 0.86
C ARG A 1056 9.92 -22.88 -0.21
N SER A 1057 8.97 -23.81 0.00
CA SER A 1057 7.87 -24.01 -0.94
C SER A 1057 6.93 -22.81 -0.95
N GLN A 1058 6.26 -22.59 -2.09
CA GLN A 1058 5.26 -21.54 -2.24
C GLN A 1058 4.17 -21.64 -1.17
N GLU A 1059 3.76 -22.86 -0.79
CA GLU A 1059 2.74 -23.07 0.24
C GLU A 1059 3.24 -22.70 1.65
N ALA A 1060 4.50 -22.99 1.99
CA ALA A 1060 5.08 -22.57 3.28
C ALA A 1060 5.15 -21.03 3.39
N LEU A 1061 5.52 -20.35 2.31
CA LEU A 1061 5.52 -18.88 2.25
C LEU A 1061 4.10 -18.30 2.32
N ALA A 1062 3.16 -18.87 1.56
CA ALA A 1062 1.76 -18.45 1.57
C ALA A 1062 1.13 -18.62 2.96
N ARG A 1063 1.44 -19.71 3.68
CA ARG A 1063 1.01 -19.93 5.06
C ARG A 1063 1.50 -18.84 6.00
N GLY A 1064 2.78 -18.49 5.94
CA GLY A 1064 3.35 -17.39 6.71
C GLY A 1064 2.62 -16.06 6.44
N LEU A 1065 2.29 -15.78 5.18
CA LEU A 1065 1.52 -14.60 4.81
C LEU A 1065 0.07 -14.63 5.31
N ARG A 1066 -0.61 -15.79 5.25
CA ARG A 1066 -1.95 -15.95 5.84
C ARG A 1066 -1.93 -15.74 7.35
N SER A 1067 -0.90 -16.26 8.03
CA SER A 1067 -0.63 -16.02 9.45
C SER A 1067 -0.50 -14.53 9.77
N HIS A 1068 0.30 -13.80 8.99
CA HIS A 1068 0.44 -12.33 9.08
C HIS A 1068 -0.91 -11.61 8.96
N LEU A 1069 -1.68 -11.92 7.92
CA LEU A 1069 -2.96 -11.25 7.67
C LEU A 1069 -3.96 -11.47 8.80
N VAL A 1070 -4.03 -12.67 9.38
CA VAL A 1070 -4.90 -12.96 10.52
C VAL A 1070 -4.46 -12.17 11.75
N ALA A 1071 -3.16 -12.21 12.09
CA ALA A 1071 -2.63 -11.47 13.23
C ALA A 1071 -2.81 -9.95 13.09
N ARG A 1072 -2.55 -9.39 11.89
CA ARG A 1072 -2.73 -7.95 11.61
C ARG A 1072 -4.18 -7.52 11.67
N THR A 1073 -5.10 -8.31 11.13
CA THR A 1073 -6.54 -8.00 11.15
C THR A 1073 -7.12 -8.12 12.56
N HIS A 1074 -6.76 -9.16 13.31
CA HIS A 1074 -7.25 -9.37 14.66
C HIS A 1074 -6.80 -8.27 15.62
N ASN A 1075 -5.57 -7.78 15.46
CA ASN A 1075 -4.96 -6.80 16.37
C ASN A 1075 -4.91 -5.37 15.79
N ASP A 1076 -5.77 -5.04 14.82
CA ASP A 1076 -5.82 -3.70 14.20
C ASP A 1076 -6.09 -2.61 15.27
N PRO A 1077 -5.14 -1.68 15.50
CA PRO A 1077 -5.29 -0.64 16.51
C PRO A 1077 -6.53 0.23 16.30
N ALA A 1078 -6.87 0.55 15.04
CA ALA A 1078 -8.00 1.41 14.75
C ALA A 1078 -9.34 0.75 15.13
N THR A 1079 -9.46 -0.56 14.87
CA THR A 1079 -10.62 -1.36 15.26
C THR A 1079 -10.71 -1.53 16.77
N ALA A 1080 -9.60 -1.82 17.45
CA ALA A 1080 -9.58 -1.95 18.91
C ALA A 1080 -9.98 -0.63 19.59
N VAL A 1081 -9.44 0.52 19.16
CA VAL A 1081 -9.81 1.84 19.66
C VAL A 1081 -11.29 2.16 19.42
N ALA A 1082 -11.80 1.85 18.22
CA ALA A 1082 -13.21 2.09 17.91
C ALA A 1082 -14.16 1.27 18.80
N ARG A 1083 -13.79 0.04 19.16
CA ARG A 1083 -14.55 -0.79 20.11
C ARG A 1083 -14.52 -0.22 21.53
N HIS A 1084 -13.36 0.26 21.99
CA HIS A 1084 -13.26 0.92 23.29
C HIS A 1084 -14.15 2.18 23.36
N LEU A 1085 -14.07 3.05 22.34
CA LEU A 1085 -14.87 4.28 22.30
C LEU A 1085 -16.37 4.00 22.25
N ARG A 1086 -16.79 2.97 21.49
CA ARG A 1086 -18.19 2.54 21.45
C ARG A 1086 -18.67 2.06 22.83
N LEU A 1087 -17.87 1.23 23.50
CA LEU A 1087 -18.18 0.76 24.85
C LEU A 1087 -18.31 1.92 25.85
N TYR A 1088 -17.38 2.87 25.81
CA TYR A 1088 -17.46 4.05 26.68
C TYR A 1088 -18.76 4.83 26.45
N GLN A 1089 -19.16 4.98 25.20
CA GLN A 1089 -20.40 5.67 24.85
C GLN A 1089 -21.64 4.89 25.34
N GLU A 1090 -21.70 3.58 25.14
CA GLU A 1090 -22.79 2.72 25.63
C GLU A 1090 -22.94 2.80 27.16
N ILE A 1091 -21.81 2.80 27.88
CA ILE A 1091 -21.81 2.97 29.34
C ILE A 1091 -22.34 4.35 29.73
N LEU A 1092 -21.85 5.42 29.09
CA LEU A 1092 -22.30 6.79 29.38
C LEU A 1092 -23.80 6.98 29.09
N GLU A 1093 -24.30 6.43 27.99
CA GLU A 1093 -25.73 6.47 27.63
C GLU A 1093 -26.59 5.70 28.66
N SER A 1094 -26.13 4.53 29.12
CA SER A 1094 -26.84 3.74 30.14
C SER A 1094 -26.86 4.39 31.52
N THR A 1095 -25.83 5.19 31.86
CA THR A 1095 -25.75 5.90 33.15
C THR A 1095 -26.54 7.21 33.17
N GLN A 1096 -26.90 7.75 31.99
CA GLN A 1096 -27.70 8.98 31.85
C GLN A 1096 -29.22 8.74 31.77
N GLN A 1097 -29.68 7.51 31.59
CA GLN A 1097 -31.11 7.20 31.64
C GLN A 1097 -31.63 7.25 33.10
N PRO A 1098 -32.68 8.05 33.40
CA PRO A 1098 -33.27 8.06 34.73
C PRO A 1098 -33.88 6.68 35.05
N PRO A 1099 -33.83 6.22 36.31
CA PRO A 1099 -34.39 4.94 36.69
C PRO A 1099 -35.93 4.99 36.58
N GLY A 1100 -36.48 4.33 35.56
CA GLY A 1100 -37.90 4.04 35.40
C GLY A 1100 -38.62 4.94 34.39
N ALA A 1101 -39.03 4.31 33.28
CA ALA A 1101 -40.33 4.57 32.65
C ALA A 1101 -41.19 3.32 32.84
#